data_AF-A0A1G5GM88-F1
#
_entry.id   AF-A0A1G5GM88-F1
#
_cell.length_a   1.000
_cell.length_b   1.000
_cell.length_c   1.000
_cell.angle_alpha   90.00
_cell.angle_beta   90.00
_cell.angle_gamma   90.00
#
_symmetry.space_group_name_H-M   'P 1'
#
loop_
_entity.id
_entity.type
_entity.pdbx_description
1 polymer ?
#
loop_
_entity_poly.entity_id
_entity_poly.type
_entity_poly.pdbx_seq_one_letter_code
_entity_poly.pdbx_strand_id
1 'polypeptide(L)'
;MVFMGDRATLLETGRFVQRRVHEMGNMADAAFAAHVTDDAEAVRAVQVFENDGTAGDPEPSRNAESTEGIESTESTETAESEVRHRRAADAGDTASMSVLGALLLRRGDLNGAEPYLRAATADGDRAAANNLGVLLHQRGYADEAAGWWRIAAVAGSAAAAHALGRHYRERGDEPGAEYWLRQSAEQGHALGAYALADLLEHRSDVGAERWLRAAAEQGHREAAYRLARTLESKAADDPHDAFGRPAADAGLGTGLPARSAAADDTATGTGVCKAGRADGRKDDGPVAGPAAGRIGEAEQWYRQAAARGHRRAALHLGAILEQRGELKEAGRWYLTSAKSGEARAACALGFLLRDAGDEESAAVWWLRAAQEGDGNAANALGALHAARGEQQTAERWYRAAMDAGDVNGAYNLGLLCAAQDRTPQAEQWYRRAAYAGHREAANALAVLLLQAGDATGAQPWFSKAAEAGSVDAAFNLGILHAGRDEDRVALTWYERAAAAGHTEAALQVGMALLHHGEEQEAERHLRCAAGGGSAEAAFRLAGVLDSRQPPPGPPGLGEPMPEKTECEAWYERAAEQGHRRAQVRVGMLAASRGDLKSAARWYREAAESGSRNGAFNLGLLLAREGSEREAALWWSRAANDGHGRAALRLALLAARRGELTEGQRWCARAVELGPAEVAERAARLREALHQELTA
;
A
#
# COMPACT_ATOMS: atom_id res chain seq x y z
N MET A 1 -17.87 -0.40 43.96
CA MET A 1 -16.74 0.47 44.36
C MET A 1 -15.53 -0.38 44.71
N VAL A 2 -14.87 -0.91 43.67
CA VAL A 2 -13.44 -1.28 43.56
C VAL A 2 -13.22 -1.30 42.04
N PHE A 3 -13.23 -0.10 41.44
CA PHE A 3 -12.75 0.14 40.09
C PHE A 3 -11.31 0.59 40.28
N MET A 4 -10.41 -0.37 40.29
CA MET A 4 -9.01 -0.14 40.06
C MET A 4 -8.66 -1.17 39.01
N GLY A 5 -8.54 -0.71 37.76
CA GLY A 5 -7.62 -1.35 36.84
C GLY A 5 -6.27 -1.30 37.54
N ASP A 6 -5.83 -2.45 38.05
CA ASP A 6 -4.56 -2.55 38.72
C ASP A 6 -3.48 -2.05 37.76
N ARG A 7 -2.54 -1.25 38.25
CA ARG A 7 -1.40 -0.74 37.47
C ARG A 7 -0.58 -1.89 36.85
N ALA A 8 -0.78 -3.12 37.34
CA ALA A 8 -0.17 -4.36 36.90
C ALA A 8 -0.75 -4.97 35.62
N THR A 9 -2.03 -4.75 35.26
CA THR A 9 -2.62 -5.39 34.06
C THR A 9 -2.15 -4.80 32.73
N LEU A 10 -1.47 -3.65 32.75
CA LEU A 10 -0.77 -3.07 31.59
C LEU A 10 0.63 -3.65 31.36
N LEU A 11 1.20 -4.34 32.36
CA LEU A 11 2.51 -5.00 32.27
C LEU A 11 2.40 -6.51 31.93
N GLU A 12 1.23 -7.12 32.14
CA GLU A 12 1.04 -8.58 31.99
C GLU A 12 0.65 -9.06 30.58
N THR A 13 0.16 -8.19 29.67
CA THR A 13 -0.15 -8.64 28.30
C THR A 13 1.07 -8.69 27.38
N GLY A 14 2.22 -8.12 27.78
CA GLY A 14 3.55 -8.50 27.33
C GLY A 14 3.76 -8.73 25.82
N ARG A 15 3.01 -8.04 24.96
CA ARG A 15 3.17 -8.10 23.50
C ARG A 15 2.95 -6.72 22.88
N PHE A 16 3.93 -5.85 23.10
CA PHE A 16 4.36 -4.97 22.02
C PHE A 16 5.03 -5.86 20.97
N VAL A 17 4.52 -5.89 19.74
CA VAL A 17 5.12 -6.71 18.67
C VAL A 17 6.44 -6.07 18.25
N GLN A 18 7.52 -6.41 18.96
CA GLN A 18 8.88 -6.45 18.42
C GLN A 18 9.23 -7.92 18.19
N ARG A 19 9.15 -8.40 16.94
CA ARG A 19 9.80 -9.64 16.55
C ARG A 19 11.27 -9.32 16.25
N ARG A 20 12.17 -9.62 17.18
CA ARG A 20 13.62 -9.78 16.89
C ARG A 20 13.87 -11.22 16.46
N VAL A 21 14.58 -11.40 15.35
CA VAL A 21 15.24 -12.65 14.96
C VAL A 21 16.75 -12.37 14.89
N HIS A 22 17.54 -13.05 15.71
CA HIS A 22 18.99 -13.32 15.57
C HIS A 22 19.10 -14.75 14.97
N GLU A 23 20.09 -15.27 14.25
CA GLU A 23 21.53 -15.06 13.98
C GLU A 23 21.86 -16.05 12.82
N MET A 24 22.73 -15.85 11.81
CA MET A 24 24.19 -16.12 11.77
C MET A 24 24.67 -15.98 10.29
N GLY A 25 25.94 -15.58 10.04
CA GLY A 25 26.72 -16.15 8.91
C GLY A 25 27.51 -15.25 7.94
N ASN A 26 28.52 -14.51 8.44
CA ASN A 26 29.85 -14.16 7.89
C ASN A 26 30.25 -14.20 6.37
N MET A 27 31.08 -13.18 6.05
CA MET A 27 32.16 -13.04 5.03
C MET A 27 31.81 -12.68 3.57
N ALA A 28 32.19 -11.47 3.10
CA ALA A 28 33.51 -11.21 2.48
C ALA A 28 33.60 -9.79 1.87
N ASP A 29 34.77 -9.18 2.04
CA ASP A 29 35.21 -7.90 1.48
C ASP A 29 35.40 -7.92 -0.05
N ALA A 30 35.10 -6.80 -0.72
CA ALA A 30 35.96 -6.26 -1.78
C ALA A 30 35.59 -4.80 -2.12
N ALA A 31 36.55 -3.91 -1.90
CA ALA A 31 36.53 -2.52 -2.31
C ALA A 31 36.61 -2.37 -3.83
N PHE A 32 35.88 -1.43 -4.41
CA PHE A 32 36.32 -0.80 -5.66
C PHE A 32 35.96 0.69 -5.70
N ALA A 33 37.01 1.49 -5.86
CA ALA A 33 36.98 2.92 -6.09
C ALA A 33 37.27 3.19 -7.56
N ALA A 34 36.46 4.02 -8.21
CA ALA A 34 36.81 4.84 -9.38
C ALA A 34 35.57 5.68 -9.72
N HIS A 35 35.58 6.96 -9.40
CA HIS A 35 35.91 8.07 -10.32
C HIS A 35 34.74 8.51 -11.20
N VAL A 36 34.06 9.51 -10.63
CA VAL A 36 33.45 10.68 -11.25
C VAL A 36 34.07 11.06 -12.59
N THR A 37 33.23 11.19 -13.62
CA THR A 37 33.37 12.20 -14.66
C THR A 37 31.99 12.73 -15.03
N ASP A 38 31.90 14.06 -14.95
CA ASP A 38 30.78 14.92 -15.30
C ASP A 38 30.41 14.92 -16.79
N ASP A 39 29.13 15.26 -16.99
CA ASP A 39 28.56 16.18 -17.98
C ASP A 39 28.47 15.88 -19.48
N ALA A 40 27.31 16.35 -19.95
CA ALA A 40 27.00 16.91 -21.26
C ALA A 40 26.76 15.93 -22.43
N GLU A 41 25.50 15.80 -22.83
CA GLU A 41 25.07 16.25 -24.17
C GLU A 41 23.54 16.22 -24.29
N ALA A 42 22.94 17.39 -24.06
CA ALA A 42 21.67 17.75 -24.68
C ALA A 42 21.98 18.57 -25.95
N VAL A 43 21.08 18.45 -26.94
CA VAL A 43 21.01 19.19 -28.20
C VAL A 43 21.78 18.55 -29.37
N ARG A 44 21.06 17.76 -30.17
CA ARG A 44 21.05 17.83 -31.65
C ARG A 44 20.10 16.77 -32.23
N ALA A 45 18.89 17.19 -32.56
CA ALA A 45 18.03 16.46 -33.49
C ALA A 45 17.17 17.47 -34.25
N VAL A 46 17.71 18.02 -35.34
CA VAL A 46 16.91 18.63 -36.41
C VAL A 46 16.93 17.61 -37.54
N GLN A 47 15.80 16.92 -37.73
CA GLN A 47 15.65 15.92 -38.79
C GLN A 47 15.67 16.61 -40.16
N VAL A 48 16.54 16.14 -41.05
CA VAL A 48 16.52 16.48 -42.48
C VAL A 48 15.48 15.56 -43.13
N PHE A 49 14.45 16.12 -43.76
CA PHE A 49 13.31 15.35 -44.29
C PHE A 49 13.60 14.74 -45.68
N GLU A 50 13.02 13.58 -45.93
CA GLU A 50 12.98 12.87 -47.22
C GLU A 50 11.75 13.30 -48.04
N ASN A 51 11.84 13.11 -49.37
CA ASN A 51 10.74 13.34 -50.30
C ASN A 51 9.80 12.11 -50.29
N ASP A 52 8.52 12.30 -49.93
CA ASP A 52 7.51 11.23 -49.96
C ASP A 52 7.19 10.82 -51.42
N GLY A 53 7.58 9.59 -51.77
CA GLY A 53 7.07 8.86 -52.92
C GLY A 53 6.11 7.77 -52.44
N THR A 54 4.88 7.80 -52.93
CA THR A 54 3.83 6.79 -52.68
C THR A 54 4.32 5.36 -52.96
N ALA A 55 4.30 4.48 -51.97
CA ALA A 55 4.45 3.04 -52.16
C ALA A 55 3.35 2.30 -51.38
N GLY A 56 2.61 1.45 -52.10
CA GLY A 56 1.52 0.63 -51.57
C GLY A 56 2.01 -0.54 -50.72
N ASP A 57 1.02 -1.14 -50.03
CA ASP A 57 1.12 -2.23 -49.07
C ASP A 57 2.15 -3.33 -49.38
N PRO A 58 2.81 -3.88 -48.34
CA PRO A 58 3.31 -5.24 -48.37
C PRO A 58 2.56 -6.13 -47.36
N GLU A 59 1.97 -7.21 -47.85
CA GLU A 59 1.62 -8.38 -47.01
C GLU A 59 2.83 -9.32 -46.82
N PRO A 60 2.82 -10.19 -45.78
CA PRO A 60 4.04 -10.64 -45.12
C PRO A 60 4.55 -11.99 -45.63
N SER A 61 5.87 -12.20 -45.58
CA SER A 61 6.43 -13.54 -45.53
C SER A 61 7.73 -13.60 -44.72
N ARG A 62 7.91 -14.77 -44.10
CA ARG A 62 8.87 -15.12 -43.05
C ARG A 62 10.30 -15.24 -43.58
N ASN A 63 11.30 -14.84 -42.79
CA ASN A 63 12.27 -15.74 -42.15
C ASN A 63 13.40 -14.94 -41.49
N ALA A 64 13.86 -15.44 -40.34
CA ALA A 64 15.00 -14.93 -39.59
C ALA A 64 16.30 -15.50 -40.18
N GLU A 65 17.27 -14.65 -40.49
CA GLU A 65 18.70 -14.99 -40.56
C GLU A 65 19.59 -13.73 -40.61
N SER A 66 20.63 -13.74 -39.76
CA SER A 66 21.87 -12.92 -39.78
C SER A 66 21.80 -11.39 -39.88
N THR A 67 21.96 -10.71 -38.74
CA THR A 67 22.09 -9.23 -38.60
C THR A 67 23.52 -8.69 -38.77
N GLU A 68 24.48 -9.46 -39.29
CA GLU A 68 25.85 -8.97 -39.57
C GLU A 68 26.12 -8.72 -41.07
N GLY A 69 25.16 -9.02 -41.97
CA GLY A 69 25.30 -8.80 -43.42
C GLY A 69 24.55 -7.58 -43.98
N ILE A 70 23.65 -6.97 -43.20
CA ILE A 70 22.72 -5.93 -43.68
C ILE A 70 23.32 -4.51 -43.56
N GLU A 71 24.10 -4.22 -42.51
CA GLU A 71 24.77 -2.91 -42.37
C GLU A 71 25.89 -2.70 -43.41
N SER A 72 26.56 -3.79 -43.83
CA SER A 72 27.61 -3.71 -44.85
C SER A 72 27.06 -3.47 -46.25
N THR A 73 25.82 -3.88 -46.54
CA THR A 73 25.17 -3.69 -47.85
C THR A 73 24.47 -2.34 -47.96
N GLU A 74 23.79 -1.87 -46.91
CA GLU A 74 23.21 -0.51 -46.86
C GLU A 74 24.27 0.60 -46.95
N SER A 75 25.42 0.43 -46.29
CA SER A 75 26.53 1.39 -46.37
C SER A 75 27.22 1.43 -47.74
N THR A 76 27.22 0.31 -48.48
CA THR A 76 27.72 0.27 -49.86
C THR A 76 26.71 0.82 -50.87
N GLU A 77 25.42 0.55 -50.72
CA GLU A 77 24.37 1.07 -51.61
C GLU A 77 24.20 2.59 -51.48
N THR A 78 24.32 3.12 -50.26
CA THR A 78 24.31 4.58 -50.01
C THR A 78 25.52 5.28 -50.62
N ALA A 79 26.71 4.66 -50.57
CA ALA A 79 27.92 5.21 -51.19
C ALA A 79 27.86 5.21 -52.73
N GLU A 80 27.34 4.14 -53.35
CA GLU A 80 27.15 4.08 -54.80
C GLU A 80 26.07 5.06 -55.30
N SER A 81 24.99 5.21 -54.52
CA SER A 81 23.94 6.19 -54.75
C SER A 81 24.47 7.62 -54.67
N GLU A 82 25.30 7.92 -53.67
CA GLU A 82 25.95 9.23 -53.52
C GLU A 82 26.86 9.56 -54.72
N VAL A 83 27.68 8.59 -55.17
CA VAL A 83 28.55 8.79 -56.35
C VAL A 83 27.72 9.06 -57.61
N ARG A 84 26.58 8.37 -57.77
CA ARG A 84 25.65 8.60 -58.89
C ARG A 84 25.03 9.99 -58.83
N HIS A 85 24.51 10.40 -57.66
CA HIS A 85 23.95 11.73 -57.47
C HIS A 85 25.01 12.82 -57.60
N ARG A 86 26.26 12.59 -57.16
CA ARG A 86 27.37 13.52 -57.38
C ARG A 86 27.68 13.73 -58.85
N ARG A 87 27.82 12.67 -59.63
CA ARG A 87 28.07 12.79 -61.08
C ARG A 87 26.92 13.50 -61.81
N ALA A 88 25.68 13.23 -61.43
CA ALA A 88 24.51 13.89 -62.03
C ALA A 88 24.38 15.36 -61.60
N ALA A 89 24.64 15.67 -60.32
CA ALA A 89 24.66 17.03 -59.79
C ALA A 89 25.76 17.87 -60.45
N ASP A 90 26.98 17.32 -60.59
CA ASP A 90 28.10 17.98 -61.28
C ASP A 90 27.80 18.20 -62.78
N ALA A 91 26.91 17.39 -63.36
CA ALA A 91 26.41 17.54 -64.73
C ALA A 91 25.23 18.52 -64.88
N GLY A 92 24.78 19.16 -63.80
CA GLY A 92 23.71 20.16 -63.83
C GLY A 92 22.31 19.64 -63.47
N ASP A 93 22.16 18.40 -63.00
CA ASP A 93 20.85 17.86 -62.61
C ASP A 93 20.37 18.42 -61.27
N THR A 94 19.38 19.32 -61.31
CA THR A 94 18.79 20.01 -60.15
C THR A 94 18.29 19.04 -59.07
N ALA A 95 17.66 17.94 -59.46
CA ALA A 95 17.13 16.95 -58.51
C ALA A 95 18.25 16.25 -57.75
N SER A 96 19.31 15.84 -58.46
CA SER A 96 20.49 15.23 -57.84
C SER A 96 21.30 16.22 -57.00
N MET A 97 21.34 17.51 -57.36
CA MET A 97 21.92 18.55 -56.49
C MET A 97 21.17 18.67 -55.17
N SER A 98 19.83 18.66 -55.21
CA SER A 98 18.98 18.70 -54.01
C SER A 98 19.21 17.49 -53.10
N VAL A 99 19.20 16.28 -53.68
CA VAL A 99 19.43 15.02 -52.96
C VAL A 99 20.84 14.95 -52.38
N LEU A 100 21.87 15.27 -53.17
CA LEU A 100 23.26 15.25 -52.71
C LEU A 100 23.50 16.31 -51.61
N GLY A 101 22.94 17.50 -51.78
CA GLY A 101 23.02 18.56 -50.78
C GLY A 101 22.39 18.15 -49.45
N ALA A 102 21.23 17.47 -49.48
CA ALA A 102 20.58 16.92 -48.31
C ALA A 102 21.41 15.80 -47.63
N LEU A 103 22.02 14.91 -48.40
CA LEU A 103 22.91 13.85 -47.89
C LEU A 103 24.13 14.43 -47.18
N LEU A 104 24.80 15.40 -47.81
CA LEU A 104 25.96 16.08 -47.23
C LEU A 104 25.59 16.84 -45.95
N LEU A 105 24.42 17.50 -45.93
CA LEU A 105 23.90 18.17 -44.74
C LEU A 105 23.63 17.19 -43.60
N ARG A 106 23.03 16.03 -43.86
CA ARG A 106 22.81 14.97 -42.84
C ARG A 106 24.11 14.48 -42.23
N ARG A 107 25.17 14.40 -43.04
CA ARG A 107 26.53 14.03 -42.59
C ARG A 107 27.25 15.15 -41.82
N GLY A 108 26.67 16.35 -41.79
CA GLY A 108 27.28 17.53 -41.17
C GLY A 108 28.33 18.23 -42.04
N ASP A 109 28.48 17.83 -43.31
CA ASP A 109 29.34 18.54 -44.27
C ASP A 109 28.61 19.76 -44.83
N LEU A 110 28.57 20.82 -44.01
CA LEU A 110 27.92 22.07 -44.39
C LEU A 110 28.61 22.74 -45.58
N ASN A 111 29.92 22.54 -45.76
CA ASN A 111 30.70 23.19 -46.81
C ASN A 111 30.44 22.53 -48.16
N GLY A 112 30.41 21.19 -48.19
CA GLY A 112 30.04 20.43 -49.38
C GLY A 112 28.58 20.59 -49.76
N ALA A 113 27.66 20.68 -48.78
CA ALA A 113 26.22 20.76 -49.04
C ALA A 113 25.76 22.09 -49.65
N GLU A 114 26.31 23.21 -49.19
CA GLU A 114 25.85 24.55 -49.57
C GLU A 114 25.85 24.85 -51.08
N PRO A 115 26.92 24.59 -51.86
CA PRO A 115 26.92 24.92 -53.29
C PRO A 115 25.83 24.16 -54.05
N TYR A 116 25.61 22.89 -53.73
CA TYR A 116 24.56 22.09 -54.36
C TYR A 116 23.16 22.56 -53.96
N LEU A 117 22.94 22.89 -52.69
CA LEU A 117 21.64 23.42 -52.23
C LEU A 117 21.34 24.82 -52.79
N ARG A 118 22.35 25.70 -52.89
CA ARG A 118 22.19 27.02 -53.54
C ARG A 118 21.91 26.91 -55.03
N ALA A 119 22.58 26.00 -55.73
CA ALA A 119 22.33 25.77 -57.16
C ALA A 119 20.92 25.19 -57.39
N ALA A 120 20.54 24.17 -56.62
CA ALA A 120 19.21 23.57 -56.73
C ALA A 120 18.07 24.56 -56.41
N THR A 121 18.27 25.43 -55.40
CA THR A 121 17.29 26.48 -55.07
C THR A 121 17.20 27.57 -56.12
N ALA A 122 18.31 27.93 -56.77
CA ALA A 122 18.31 28.89 -57.88
C ALA A 122 17.49 28.38 -59.08
N ASP A 123 17.49 27.05 -59.30
CA ASP A 123 16.66 26.38 -60.31
C ASP A 123 15.21 26.16 -59.87
N GLY A 124 14.84 26.59 -58.65
CA GLY A 124 13.48 26.54 -58.13
C GLY A 124 13.12 25.26 -57.36
N ASP A 125 14.11 24.44 -56.98
CA ASP A 125 13.86 23.24 -56.16
C ASP A 125 13.43 23.60 -54.74
N ARG A 126 12.22 23.17 -54.39
CA ARG A 126 11.56 23.52 -53.13
C ARG A 126 12.12 22.76 -51.93
N ALA A 127 12.53 21.50 -52.15
CA ALA A 127 13.13 20.68 -51.10
C ALA A 127 14.51 21.22 -50.71
N ALA A 128 15.29 21.66 -51.71
CA ALA A 128 16.56 22.33 -51.52
C ALA A 128 16.40 23.64 -50.74
N ALA A 129 15.31 24.40 -50.94
CA ALA A 129 15.06 25.64 -50.20
C ALA A 129 14.87 25.41 -48.70
N ASN A 130 14.13 24.36 -48.33
CA ASN A 130 14.00 23.97 -46.92
C ASN A 130 15.35 23.55 -46.33
N ASN A 131 16.09 22.69 -47.03
CA ASN A 131 17.39 22.18 -46.57
C ASN A 131 18.45 23.28 -46.49
N LEU A 132 18.45 24.24 -47.42
CA LEU A 132 19.32 25.42 -47.38
C LEU A 132 19.01 26.29 -46.16
N GLY A 133 17.74 26.48 -45.81
CA GLY A 133 17.34 27.16 -44.59
C GLY A 133 17.89 26.46 -43.32
N VAL A 134 17.79 25.12 -43.25
CA VAL A 134 18.38 24.34 -42.14
C VAL A 134 19.89 24.52 -42.06
N LEU A 135 20.59 24.43 -43.20
CA LEU A 135 22.04 24.60 -43.28
C LEU A 135 22.47 25.99 -42.80
N LEU A 136 21.81 27.04 -43.29
CA LEU A 136 22.13 28.43 -42.94
C LEU A 136 21.86 28.72 -41.46
N HIS A 137 20.78 28.17 -40.91
CA HIS A 137 20.49 28.27 -39.48
C HIS A 137 21.57 27.58 -38.64
N GLN A 138 22.04 26.39 -39.02
CA GLN A 138 23.15 25.71 -38.34
C GLN A 138 24.46 26.51 -38.38
N ARG A 139 24.65 27.36 -39.39
CA ARG A 139 25.78 28.28 -39.50
C ARG A 139 25.59 29.62 -38.78
N GLY A 140 24.43 29.87 -38.19
CA GLY A 140 24.10 31.12 -37.51
C GLY A 140 23.54 32.23 -38.40
N TYR A 141 23.28 31.97 -39.69
CA TYR A 141 22.67 32.91 -40.62
C TYR A 141 21.14 32.85 -40.54
N ALA A 142 20.58 33.20 -39.37
CA ALA A 142 19.17 32.99 -39.06
C ALA A 142 18.20 33.80 -39.96
N ASP A 143 18.56 35.03 -40.33
CA ASP A 143 17.73 35.86 -41.22
C ASP A 143 17.68 35.32 -42.65
N GLU A 144 18.82 34.87 -43.17
CA GLU A 144 18.90 34.27 -44.50
C GLU A 144 18.13 32.93 -44.51
N ALA A 145 18.29 32.13 -43.46
CA ALA A 145 17.54 30.88 -43.27
C ALA A 145 16.02 31.11 -43.28
N ALA A 146 15.53 32.14 -42.57
CA ALA A 146 14.12 32.49 -42.53
C ALA A 146 13.57 32.89 -43.90
N GLY A 147 14.37 33.57 -44.74
CA GLY A 147 14.02 33.88 -46.12
C GLY A 147 13.77 32.61 -46.95
N TRP A 148 14.69 31.63 -46.87
CA TRP A 148 14.56 30.36 -47.58
C TRP A 148 13.43 29.48 -47.06
N TRP A 149 13.24 29.41 -45.74
CA TRP A 149 12.09 28.71 -45.16
C TRP A 149 10.76 29.37 -45.57
N ARG A 150 10.70 30.69 -45.71
CA ARG A 150 9.47 31.36 -46.20
C ARG A 150 9.15 30.96 -47.63
N ILE A 151 10.15 30.93 -48.52
CA ILE A 151 9.98 30.49 -49.91
C ILE A 151 9.46 29.05 -49.94
N ALA A 152 10.09 28.15 -49.18
CA ALA A 152 9.66 26.75 -49.11
C ALA A 152 8.28 26.58 -48.47
N ALA A 153 7.96 27.34 -47.41
CA ALA A 153 6.68 27.27 -46.70
C ALA A 153 5.51 27.76 -47.58
N VAL A 154 5.68 28.88 -48.28
CA VAL A 154 4.68 29.38 -49.24
C VAL A 154 4.46 28.39 -50.38
N ALA A 155 5.50 27.63 -50.74
CA ALA A 155 5.41 26.57 -51.74
C ALA A 155 4.80 25.25 -51.23
N GLY A 156 4.30 25.22 -49.98
CA GLY A 156 3.62 24.07 -49.37
C GLY A 156 4.51 23.13 -48.54
N SER A 157 5.70 23.56 -48.13
CA SER A 157 6.53 22.76 -47.22
C SER A 157 6.10 22.95 -45.77
N ALA A 158 5.42 21.95 -45.20
CA ALA A 158 5.02 21.95 -43.79
C ALA A 158 6.21 22.00 -42.83
N ALA A 159 7.33 21.34 -43.17
CA ALA A 159 8.56 21.36 -42.37
C ALA A 159 9.19 22.77 -42.34
N ALA A 160 9.23 23.46 -43.48
CA ALA A 160 9.71 24.83 -43.56
C ALA A 160 8.79 25.81 -42.79
N ALA A 161 7.48 25.61 -42.87
CA ALA A 161 6.51 26.39 -42.09
C ALA A 161 6.71 26.20 -40.58
N HIS A 162 6.99 24.98 -40.12
CA HIS A 162 7.35 24.74 -38.71
C HIS A 162 8.66 25.44 -38.33
N ALA A 163 9.72 25.30 -39.12
CA ALA A 163 11.01 25.93 -38.85
C ALA A 163 10.90 27.47 -38.79
N LEU A 164 10.15 28.06 -39.72
CA LEU A 164 9.85 29.48 -39.75
C LEU A 164 9.01 29.91 -38.53
N GLY A 165 8.00 29.13 -38.15
CA GLY A 165 7.20 29.37 -36.95
C GLY A 165 8.03 29.38 -35.67
N ARG A 166 8.97 28.44 -35.51
CA ARG A 166 9.92 28.45 -34.39
C ARG A 166 10.83 29.68 -34.40
N HIS A 167 11.34 30.07 -35.57
CA HIS A 167 12.17 31.26 -35.71
C HIS A 167 11.45 32.54 -35.27
N TYR A 168 10.18 32.70 -35.64
CA TYR A 168 9.37 33.83 -35.17
C TYR A 168 9.11 33.78 -33.67
N ARG A 169 8.86 32.59 -33.11
CA ARG A 169 8.70 32.40 -31.65
C ARG A 169 9.97 32.79 -30.89
N GLU A 170 11.14 32.39 -31.37
CA GLU A 170 12.44 32.76 -30.78
C GLU A 170 12.68 34.28 -30.81
N ARG A 171 12.11 35.00 -31.78
CA ARG A 171 12.15 36.47 -31.88
C ARG A 171 11.07 37.19 -31.06
N GLY A 172 10.18 36.46 -30.41
CA GLY A 172 9.05 37.02 -29.68
C GLY A 172 7.89 37.50 -30.56
N ASP A 173 7.90 37.18 -31.86
CA ASP A 173 6.77 37.45 -32.77
C ASP A 173 5.79 36.27 -32.72
N GLU A 174 4.95 36.26 -31.68
CA GLU A 174 3.94 35.22 -31.49
C GLU A 174 2.88 35.17 -32.60
N PRO A 175 2.34 36.29 -33.13
CA PRO A 175 1.40 36.23 -34.24
C PRO A 175 2.00 35.60 -35.50
N GLY A 176 3.25 35.94 -35.83
CA GLY A 176 4.00 35.32 -36.92
C GLY A 176 4.24 33.83 -36.68
N ALA A 177 4.60 33.46 -35.45
CA ALA A 177 4.78 32.06 -35.06
C ALA A 177 3.47 31.27 -35.19
N GLU A 178 2.36 31.76 -34.65
CA GLU A 178 1.05 31.10 -34.71
C GLU A 178 0.61 30.86 -36.16
N TYR A 179 0.77 31.85 -37.04
CA TYR A 179 0.42 31.73 -38.45
C TYR A 179 1.15 30.58 -39.13
N TRP A 180 2.49 30.57 -39.04
CA TRP A 180 3.30 29.55 -39.71
C TRP A 180 3.18 28.16 -39.07
N LEU A 181 3.06 28.09 -37.74
CA LEU A 181 2.81 26.84 -37.04
C LEU A 181 1.44 26.25 -37.38
N ARG A 182 0.40 27.09 -37.53
CA ARG A 182 -0.93 26.66 -38.01
C ARG A 182 -0.86 26.12 -39.42
N GLN A 183 -0.18 26.80 -40.34
CA GLN A 183 0.02 26.29 -41.70
C GLN A 183 0.75 24.95 -41.72
N SER A 184 1.76 24.77 -40.88
CA SER A 184 2.46 23.48 -40.73
C SER A 184 1.53 22.39 -40.19
N ALA A 185 0.76 22.70 -39.14
CA ALA A 185 -0.13 21.76 -38.47
C ALA A 185 -1.32 21.32 -39.36
N GLU A 186 -1.91 22.24 -40.11
CA GLU A 186 -3.00 21.96 -41.06
C GLU A 186 -2.58 21.04 -42.20
N GLN A 187 -1.28 21.03 -42.55
CA GLN A 187 -0.68 20.11 -43.51
C GLN A 187 -0.33 18.74 -42.91
N GLY A 188 -0.69 18.47 -41.66
CA GLY A 188 -0.47 17.18 -40.99
C GLY A 188 0.93 17.00 -40.39
N HIS A 189 1.75 18.05 -40.31
CA HIS A 189 3.10 17.94 -39.76
C HIS A 189 3.10 17.89 -38.22
N ALA A 190 3.51 16.74 -37.66
CA ALA A 190 3.40 16.44 -36.23
C ALA A 190 4.12 17.45 -35.31
N LEU A 191 5.34 17.87 -35.65
CA LEU A 191 6.10 18.85 -34.87
C LEU A 191 5.47 20.25 -34.95
N GLY A 192 4.88 20.60 -36.11
CA GLY A 192 4.14 21.85 -36.29
C GLY A 192 2.89 21.90 -35.42
N ALA A 193 2.11 20.82 -35.43
CA ALA A 193 0.93 20.67 -34.56
C ALA A 193 1.30 20.71 -33.07
N TYR A 194 2.37 20.03 -32.66
CA TYR A 194 2.84 20.07 -31.27
C TYR A 194 3.32 21.46 -30.85
N ALA A 195 4.14 22.12 -31.67
CA ALA A 195 4.63 23.46 -31.38
C ALA A 195 3.50 24.50 -31.32
N LEU A 196 2.45 24.34 -32.14
CA LEU A 196 1.24 25.14 -32.07
C LEU A 196 0.45 24.86 -30.79
N ALA A 197 0.28 23.59 -30.42
CA ALA A 197 -0.39 23.20 -29.18
C ALA A 197 0.29 23.83 -27.96
N ASP A 198 1.62 23.75 -27.89
CA ASP A 198 2.44 24.32 -26.82
C ASP A 198 2.31 25.86 -26.75
N LEU A 199 2.30 26.55 -27.90
CA LEU A 199 2.05 28.00 -27.98
C LEU A 199 0.66 28.38 -27.44
N LEU A 200 -0.36 27.61 -27.80
CA LEU A 200 -1.76 27.84 -27.41
C LEU A 200 -2.01 27.50 -25.93
N GLU A 201 -1.35 26.48 -25.39
CA GLU A 201 -1.44 26.07 -23.99
C GLU A 201 -0.92 27.18 -23.05
N HIS A 202 0.16 27.86 -23.41
CA HIS A 202 0.65 29.04 -22.67
C HIS A 202 -0.38 30.18 -22.59
N ARG A 203 -1.31 30.25 -23.55
CA ARG A 203 -2.43 31.20 -23.58
C ARG A 203 -3.72 30.66 -22.96
N SER A 204 -3.71 29.44 -22.42
CA SER A 204 -4.90 28.72 -21.95
C SER A 204 -6.01 28.65 -23.02
N ASP A 205 -5.61 28.52 -24.29
CA ASP A 205 -6.52 28.45 -25.42
C ASP A 205 -7.09 27.03 -25.55
N VAL A 206 -8.42 26.90 -25.61
CA VAL A 206 -9.15 25.63 -25.80
C VAL A 206 -8.75 24.89 -27.09
N GLY A 207 -8.20 25.61 -28.06
CA GLY A 207 -7.65 25.03 -29.28
C GLY A 207 -6.33 24.29 -29.11
N ALA A 208 -5.69 24.28 -27.94
CA ALA A 208 -4.41 23.57 -27.73
C ALA A 208 -4.57 22.05 -27.82
N GLU A 209 -5.59 21.48 -27.17
CA GLU A 209 -5.82 20.03 -27.11
C GLU A 209 -6.08 19.41 -28.48
N ARG A 210 -6.80 20.10 -29.38
CA ARG A 210 -7.06 19.58 -30.73
C ARG A 210 -5.75 19.38 -31.51
N TRP A 211 -4.79 20.30 -31.33
CA TRP A 211 -3.50 20.24 -32.01
C TRP A 211 -2.56 19.26 -31.32
N LEU A 212 -2.68 19.12 -30.00
CA LEU A 212 -1.99 18.07 -29.25
C LEU A 212 -2.44 16.68 -29.70
N ARG A 213 -3.75 16.48 -29.89
CA ARG A 213 -4.32 15.26 -30.47
C ARG A 213 -3.84 15.04 -31.91
N ALA A 214 -3.92 16.04 -32.77
CA ALA A 214 -3.41 15.93 -34.14
C ALA A 214 -1.92 15.53 -34.17
N ALA A 215 -1.08 16.12 -33.31
CA ALA A 215 0.33 15.74 -33.19
C ALA A 215 0.51 14.30 -32.68
N ALA A 216 -0.29 13.88 -31.71
CA ALA A 216 -0.26 12.54 -31.14
C ALA A 216 -0.67 11.46 -32.16
N GLU A 217 -1.73 11.71 -32.94
CA GLU A 217 -2.21 10.84 -34.02
C GLU A 217 -1.14 10.65 -35.12
N GLN A 218 -0.34 11.69 -35.37
CA GLN A 218 0.81 11.63 -36.29
C GLN A 218 2.08 11.04 -35.65
N GLY A 219 1.97 10.47 -34.45
CA GLY A 219 3.04 9.73 -33.79
C GLY A 219 3.98 10.56 -32.91
N HIS A 220 3.65 11.81 -32.58
CA HIS A 220 4.48 12.62 -31.67
C HIS A 220 4.35 12.12 -30.22
N ARG A 221 5.41 11.46 -29.72
CA ARG A 221 5.39 10.76 -28.42
C ARG A 221 5.10 11.66 -27.21
N GLU A 222 5.64 12.88 -27.17
CA GLU A 222 5.41 13.84 -26.08
C GLU A 222 3.98 14.39 -26.15
N ALA A 223 3.43 14.55 -27.36
CA ALA A 223 2.05 15.01 -27.53
C ALA A 223 1.08 13.95 -27.01
N ALA A 224 1.30 12.67 -27.37
CA ALA A 224 0.54 11.55 -26.84
C ALA A 224 0.61 11.47 -25.31
N TYR A 225 1.80 11.61 -24.71
CA TYR A 225 1.94 11.65 -23.25
C TYR A 225 1.16 12.80 -22.59
N ARG A 226 1.33 14.03 -23.10
CA ARG A 226 0.64 15.20 -22.55
C ARG A 226 -0.87 15.10 -22.71
N LEU A 227 -1.35 14.57 -23.85
CA LEU A 227 -2.77 14.33 -24.08
C LEU A 227 -3.34 13.31 -23.08
N ALA A 228 -2.63 12.21 -22.84
CA ALA A 228 -3.01 11.23 -21.82
C ALA A 228 -3.16 11.87 -20.44
N ARG A 229 -2.21 12.73 -20.05
CA ARG A 229 -2.27 13.49 -18.79
C ARG A 229 -3.45 14.45 -18.71
N THR A 230 -3.79 15.12 -19.82
CA THR A 230 -4.95 16.03 -19.86
C THR A 230 -6.26 15.25 -19.72
N LEU A 231 -6.38 14.10 -20.38
CA LEU A 231 -7.52 13.21 -20.28
C LEU A 231 -7.71 12.65 -18.86
N GLU A 232 -6.61 12.26 -18.19
CA GLU A 232 -6.64 11.85 -16.78
C GLU A 232 -7.13 12.98 -15.86
N SER A 233 -6.61 14.21 -16.01
CA SER A 233 -7.04 15.35 -15.21
C SER A 233 -8.54 15.59 -15.35
N LYS A 234 -9.03 15.61 -16.60
CA LYS A 234 -10.46 15.78 -16.89
C LYS A 234 -11.33 14.61 -16.42
N ALA A 235 -10.76 13.42 -16.25
CA ALA A 235 -11.48 12.30 -15.67
C ALA A 235 -11.57 12.44 -14.14
N ALA A 236 -10.52 12.97 -13.50
CA ALA A 236 -10.51 13.25 -12.06
C ALA A 236 -11.40 14.44 -11.68
N ASP A 237 -11.51 15.44 -12.55
CA ASP A 237 -12.36 16.62 -12.37
C ASP A 237 -13.84 16.36 -12.73
N ASP A 238 -14.20 15.14 -13.16
CA ASP A 238 -15.58 14.80 -13.49
C ASP A 238 -16.40 14.68 -12.19
N PRO A 239 -17.51 15.43 -12.03
CA PRO A 239 -18.37 15.34 -10.86
C PRO A 239 -19.04 13.97 -10.73
N HIS A 240 -18.91 13.09 -11.74
CA HIS A 240 -19.42 11.73 -11.73
C HIS A 240 -18.31 10.68 -11.84
N ASP A 241 -18.40 9.61 -11.05
CA ASP A 241 -17.49 8.47 -11.07
C ASP A 241 -17.56 7.70 -12.41
N ALA A 242 -16.71 6.67 -12.54
CA ALA A 242 -16.64 5.80 -13.72
C ALA A 242 -17.99 5.14 -14.11
N PHE A 243 -19.00 5.19 -13.23
CA PHE A 243 -20.33 4.60 -13.39
C PHE A 243 -21.45 5.66 -13.41
N GLY A 244 -21.13 6.95 -13.51
CA GLY A 244 -22.10 8.04 -13.63
C GLY A 244 -22.73 8.51 -12.30
N ARG A 245 -22.18 8.13 -11.15
CA ARG A 245 -22.67 8.54 -9.83
C ARG A 245 -21.90 9.76 -9.32
N PRO A 246 -22.50 10.68 -8.55
CA PRO A 246 -21.77 11.83 -8.02
C PRO A 246 -20.53 11.38 -7.24
N ALA A 247 -19.36 11.90 -7.59
CA ALA A 247 -18.10 11.61 -6.93
C ALA A 247 -18.18 12.09 -5.48
N ALA A 248 -18.06 11.16 -4.52
CA ALA A 248 -17.91 11.54 -3.12
C ALA A 248 -16.55 12.23 -2.96
N ASP A 249 -16.55 13.39 -2.29
CA ASP A 249 -15.41 14.28 -2.08
C ASP A 249 -14.21 13.52 -1.50
N ALA A 250 -13.34 13.00 -2.37
CA ALA A 250 -12.13 12.27 -2.04
C ALA A 250 -10.95 13.19 -2.34
N GLY A 251 -10.30 13.65 -1.28
CA GLY A 251 -9.19 14.59 -1.31
C GLY A 251 -8.12 14.23 -2.35
N LEU A 252 -7.73 15.27 -3.09
CA LEU A 252 -6.74 15.29 -4.15
C LEU A 252 -5.42 14.60 -3.76
N GLY A 253 -5.02 13.62 -4.57
CA GLY A 253 -3.68 13.02 -4.58
C GLY A 253 -3.22 12.82 -6.02
N THR A 254 -2.74 13.87 -6.67
CA THR A 254 -2.10 13.80 -7.99
C THR A 254 -0.70 13.20 -7.86
N GLY A 255 -0.63 11.89 -7.64
CA GLY A 255 0.62 11.14 -7.64
C GLY A 255 0.35 9.69 -7.96
N LEU A 256 1.15 9.09 -8.86
CA LEU A 256 1.32 7.64 -8.92
C LEU A 256 1.45 7.14 -7.47
N PRO A 257 0.76 6.05 -7.07
CA PRO A 257 0.82 5.58 -5.70
C PRO A 257 2.28 5.28 -5.37
N ALA A 258 2.89 6.15 -4.57
CA ALA A 258 4.14 5.81 -3.92
C ALA A 258 3.79 4.66 -2.98
N ARG A 259 4.25 3.45 -3.30
CA ARG A 259 4.30 2.38 -2.32
C ARG A 259 5.23 2.89 -1.21
N SER A 260 4.66 3.47 -0.17
CA SER A 260 5.38 3.69 1.07
C SER A 260 5.77 2.32 1.59
N ALA A 261 7.05 2.11 1.89
CA ALA A 261 7.50 0.97 2.67
C ALA A 261 7.06 1.13 4.14
N ALA A 262 5.75 1.26 4.35
CA ALA A 262 5.12 1.01 5.62
C ALA A 262 5.12 -0.52 5.78
N ALA A 263 5.70 -0.98 6.88
CA ALA A 263 5.67 -2.35 7.30
C ALA A 263 4.21 -2.73 7.65
N ASP A 264 3.43 -3.15 6.66
CA ASP A 264 2.23 -3.96 6.86
C ASP A 264 2.61 -5.41 6.60
N ASP A 265 3.11 -6.05 7.65
CA ASP A 265 3.34 -7.49 7.70
C ASP A 265 2.49 -8.06 8.84
N THR A 266 1.16 -8.03 8.64
CA THR A 266 0.20 -8.84 9.40
C THR A 266 -0.95 -9.28 8.50
N ALA A 267 -0.83 -10.45 7.88
CA ALA A 267 -1.99 -11.21 7.42
C ALA A 267 -1.76 -12.72 7.57
N THR A 268 -2.09 -13.23 8.75
CA THR A 268 -2.56 -14.61 8.89
C THR A 268 -3.84 -14.82 8.09
N GLY A 269 -3.83 -15.79 7.19
CA GLY A 269 -4.88 -16.80 7.07
C GLY A 269 -6.32 -16.37 6.73
N THR A 270 -6.67 -16.62 5.47
CA THR A 270 -7.97 -17.15 4.99
C THR A 270 -9.21 -16.26 5.06
N GLY A 271 -9.70 -15.87 3.87
CA GLY A 271 -11.03 -15.29 3.68
C GLY A 271 -11.33 -15.02 2.21
N VAL A 272 -11.39 -16.06 1.39
CA VAL A 272 -11.93 -15.96 0.03
C VAL A 272 -13.42 -15.59 0.15
N CYS A 273 -13.74 -14.30 0.00
CA CYS A 273 -15.11 -13.85 -0.22
C CYS A 273 -15.54 -14.26 -1.62
N LYS A 274 -16.12 -15.46 -1.74
CA LYS A 274 -16.93 -15.85 -2.89
C LYS A 274 -18.10 -14.88 -3.00
N ALA A 275 -18.09 -14.02 -4.02
CA ALA A 275 -19.27 -13.30 -4.43
C ALA A 275 -20.36 -14.31 -4.81
N GLY A 276 -21.52 -14.18 -4.16
CA GLY A 276 -22.69 -15.01 -4.39
C GLY A 276 -23.16 -14.92 -5.84
N ARG A 277 -23.53 -16.06 -6.40
CA ARG A 277 -24.27 -16.15 -7.66
C ARG A 277 -25.58 -15.39 -7.49
N ALA A 278 -25.75 -14.33 -8.28
CA ALA A 278 -27.05 -13.75 -8.57
C ALA A 278 -27.55 -14.38 -9.88
N ASP A 279 -28.77 -14.90 -9.82
CA ASP A 279 -29.48 -15.56 -10.90
C ASP A 279 -29.76 -14.61 -12.09
N GLY A 280 -29.59 -15.18 -13.28
CA GLY A 280 -30.40 -14.97 -14.48
C GLY A 280 -31.20 -13.69 -14.64
N ARG A 281 -30.54 -12.59 -15.02
CA ARG A 281 -31.11 -11.58 -15.93
C ARG A 281 -30.07 -11.21 -16.99
N LYS A 282 -30.51 -11.25 -18.25
CA LYS A 282 -29.81 -10.57 -19.35
C LYS A 282 -30.07 -9.08 -19.15
N ASP A 283 -29.25 -8.45 -18.32
CA ASP A 283 -29.22 -7.00 -18.20
C ASP A 283 -28.05 -6.51 -19.04
N ASP A 284 -28.34 -5.66 -20.03
CA ASP A 284 -27.36 -4.92 -20.81
C ASP A 284 -26.35 -4.27 -19.85
N GLY A 285 -25.06 -4.58 -20.02
CA GLY A 285 -24.01 -4.14 -19.11
C GLY A 285 -24.04 -2.63 -18.92
N PRO A 286 -23.66 -2.12 -17.73
CA PRO A 286 -23.68 -0.68 -17.47
C PRO A 286 -22.76 0.01 -18.47
N VAL A 287 -23.34 0.91 -19.27
CA VAL A 287 -22.61 1.75 -20.23
C VAL A 287 -21.58 2.55 -19.44
N ALA A 288 -20.29 2.32 -19.73
CA ALA A 288 -19.19 2.99 -19.05
C ALA A 288 -19.37 4.52 -19.13
N GLY A 289 -19.24 5.22 -18.00
CA GLY A 289 -19.43 6.66 -17.93
C GLY A 289 -18.35 7.43 -18.71
N PRO A 290 -18.55 8.74 -18.95
CA PRO A 290 -17.60 9.59 -19.67
C PRO A 290 -16.18 9.56 -19.08
N ALA A 291 -16.05 9.52 -17.75
CA ALA A 291 -14.78 9.40 -17.06
C ALA A 291 -14.06 8.08 -17.37
N ALA A 292 -14.79 6.95 -17.38
CA ALA A 292 -14.22 5.65 -17.74
C ALA A 292 -13.72 5.61 -19.19
N GLY A 293 -14.46 6.25 -20.11
CA GLY A 293 -14.02 6.43 -21.50
C GLY A 293 -12.72 7.22 -21.63
N ARG A 294 -12.58 8.34 -20.88
CA ARG A 294 -11.36 9.17 -20.86
C ARG A 294 -10.15 8.42 -20.30
N ILE A 295 -10.33 7.62 -19.25
CA ILE A 295 -9.24 6.79 -18.70
C ILE A 295 -8.78 5.73 -19.71
N GLY A 296 -9.72 5.10 -20.42
CA GLY A 296 -9.41 4.16 -21.50
C GLY A 296 -8.66 4.82 -22.66
N GLU A 297 -9.07 6.03 -23.06
CA GLU A 297 -8.37 6.82 -24.09
C GLU A 297 -6.95 7.24 -23.62
N ALA A 298 -6.81 7.70 -22.37
CA ALA A 298 -5.52 8.09 -21.80
C ALA A 298 -4.52 6.92 -21.80
N GLU A 299 -4.96 5.72 -21.44
CA GLU A 299 -4.14 4.51 -21.50
C GLU A 299 -3.65 4.21 -22.92
N GLN A 300 -4.52 4.33 -23.93
CA GLN A 300 -4.12 4.13 -25.33
C GLN A 300 -3.02 5.10 -25.73
N TRP A 301 -3.14 6.37 -25.33
CA TRP A 301 -2.12 7.37 -25.59
C TRP A 301 -0.82 7.11 -24.85
N TYR A 302 -0.87 6.65 -23.59
CA TYR A 302 0.33 6.20 -22.88
C TYR A 302 1.00 5.03 -23.57
N ARG A 303 0.23 4.04 -24.04
CA ARG A 303 0.76 2.88 -24.80
C ARG A 303 1.45 3.31 -26.08
N GLN A 304 0.85 4.23 -26.84
CA GLN A 304 1.46 4.76 -28.06
C GLN A 304 2.74 5.57 -27.79
N ALA A 305 2.75 6.39 -26.74
CA ALA A 305 3.92 7.17 -26.34
C ALA A 305 5.05 6.26 -25.82
N ALA A 306 4.71 5.27 -24.98
CA ALA A 306 5.65 4.31 -24.41
C ALA A 306 6.28 3.42 -25.49
N ALA A 307 5.49 2.93 -26.46
CA ALA A 307 6.00 2.18 -27.61
C ALA A 307 7.01 2.98 -28.45
N ARG A 308 6.93 4.31 -28.41
CA ARG A 308 7.86 5.26 -29.06
C ARG A 308 9.00 5.73 -28.13
N GLY A 309 9.23 5.01 -27.03
CA GLY A 309 10.34 5.25 -26.11
C GLY A 309 10.12 6.40 -25.12
N HIS A 310 8.88 6.85 -24.90
CA HIS A 310 8.62 7.88 -23.90
C HIS A 310 8.67 7.32 -22.47
N ARG A 311 9.74 7.62 -21.73
CA ARG A 311 10.00 7.05 -20.39
C ARG A 311 8.88 7.28 -19.36
N ARG A 312 8.34 8.51 -19.23
CA ARG A 312 7.24 8.79 -18.28
C ARG A 312 5.94 8.09 -18.68
N ALA A 313 5.58 8.08 -19.97
CA ALA A 313 4.43 7.31 -20.44
C ALA A 313 4.54 5.82 -20.12
N ALA A 314 5.73 5.22 -20.26
CA ALA A 314 5.97 3.84 -19.87
C ALA A 314 5.80 3.61 -18.35
N LEU A 315 6.22 4.56 -17.51
CA LEU A 315 5.95 4.53 -16.06
C LEU A 315 4.43 4.56 -15.77
N HIS A 316 3.70 5.50 -16.37
CA HIS A 316 2.25 5.63 -16.15
C HIS A 316 1.48 4.41 -16.65
N LEU A 317 1.84 3.89 -17.82
CA LEU A 317 1.26 2.65 -18.35
C LEU A 317 1.54 1.46 -17.43
N GLY A 318 2.76 1.34 -16.91
CA GLY A 318 3.12 0.32 -15.93
C GLY A 318 2.22 0.37 -14.69
N ALA A 319 1.94 1.57 -14.17
CA ALA A 319 1.06 1.75 -13.01
C ALA A 319 -0.40 1.40 -13.30
N ILE A 320 -0.93 1.74 -14.48
CA ILE A 320 -2.28 1.35 -14.89
C ILE A 320 -2.40 -0.18 -14.96
N LEU A 321 -1.40 -0.85 -15.55
CA LEU A 321 -1.36 -2.30 -15.67
C LEU A 321 -1.19 -2.99 -14.31
N GLU A 322 -0.37 -2.43 -13.42
CA GLU A 322 -0.21 -2.93 -12.05
C GLU A 322 -1.52 -2.89 -11.27
N GLN A 323 -2.26 -1.78 -11.35
CA GLN A 323 -3.58 -1.65 -10.71
C GLN A 323 -4.59 -2.69 -11.22
N ARG A 324 -4.44 -3.14 -12.47
CA ARG A 324 -5.26 -4.21 -13.06
C ARG A 324 -4.76 -5.62 -12.71
N GLY A 325 -3.63 -5.75 -12.02
CA GLY A 325 -3.01 -7.03 -11.71
C GLY A 325 -2.21 -7.64 -12.86
N GLU A 326 -1.96 -6.89 -13.94
CA GLU A 326 -1.19 -7.31 -15.12
C GLU A 326 0.32 -7.17 -14.88
N LEU A 327 0.80 -7.75 -13.78
CA LEU A 327 2.14 -7.49 -13.21
C LEU A 327 3.29 -7.78 -14.18
N LYS A 328 3.17 -8.80 -15.04
CA LYS A 328 4.20 -9.15 -16.03
C LYS A 328 4.38 -8.06 -17.08
N GLU A 329 3.29 -7.47 -17.55
CA GLU A 329 3.35 -6.39 -18.54
C GLU A 329 3.77 -5.08 -17.87
N ALA A 330 3.24 -4.79 -16.68
CA ALA A 330 3.68 -3.67 -15.85
C ALA A 330 5.20 -3.68 -15.63
N GLY A 331 5.76 -4.83 -15.24
CA GLY A 331 7.20 -5.01 -15.03
C GLY A 331 8.04 -4.75 -16.29
N ARG A 332 7.54 -5.10 -17.50
CA ARG A 332 8.24 -4.81 -18.76
C ARG A 332 8.29 -3.31 -19.05
N TRP A 333 7.18 -2.60 -18.82
CA TRP A 333 7.12 -1.15 -19.01
C TRP A 333 7.95 -0.39 -17.98
N TYR A 334 7.89 -0.80 -16.70
CA TYR A 334 8.76 -0.25 -15.66
C TYR A 334 10.24 -0.49 -15.98
N LEU A 335 10.63 -1.69 -16.42
CA LEU A 335 12.00 -1.98 -16.83
C LEU A 335 12.46 -1.09 -17.98
N THR A 336 11.60 -0.86 -18.97
CA THR A 336 11.91 -0.01 -20.13
C THR A 336 12.09 1.45 -19.70
N SER A 337 11.21 1.95 -18.84
CA SER A 337 11.27 3.30 -18.26
C SER A 337 12.49 3.48 -17.34
N ALA A 338 12.79 2.49 -16.50
CA ALA A 338 13.95 2.48 -15.61
C ALA A 338 15.28 2.47 -16.39
N LYS A 339 15.39 1.66 -17.45
CA LYS A 339 16.57 1.65 -18.33
C LYS A 339 16.82 3.00 -18.99
N SER A 340 15.76 3.75 -19.30
CA SER A 340 15.82 5.11 -19.86
C SER A 340 15.97 6.22 -18.80
N GLY A 341 16.31 5.88 -17.56
CA GLY A 341 16.69 6.83 -16.51
C GLY A 341 15.52 7.41 -15.70
N GLU A 342 14.33 6.79 -15.72
CA GLU A 342 13.23 7.21 -14.85
C GLU A 342 13.35 6.55 -13.46
N ALA A 343 13.84 7.31 -12.47
CA ALA A 343 14.08 6.83 -11.10
C ALA A 343 12.81 6.26 -10.44
N ARG A 344 11.65 6.90 -10.64
CA ARG A 344 10.36 6.41 -10.10
C ARG A 344 9.97 5.05 -10.68
N ALA A 345 10.32 4.78 -11.94
CA ALA A 345 10.06 3.48 -12.57
C ALA A 345 11.02 2.41 -12.08
N ALA A 346 12.29 2.76 -11.83
CA ALA A 346 13.23 1.86 -11.17
C ALA A 346 12.75 1.51 -9.76
N CYS A 347 12.24 2.49 -9.00
CA CYS A 347 11.65 2.28 -7.68
C CYS A 347 10.43 1.34 -7.73
N ALA A 348 9.47 1.61 -8.63
CA ALA A 348 8.28 0.77 -8.83
C ALA A 348 8.64 -0.66 -9.26
N LEU A 349 9.62 -0.82 -10.16
CA LEU A 349 10.13 -2.13 -10.56
C LEU A 349 10.73 -2.88 -9.37
N GLY A 350 11.49 -2.21 -8.50
CA GLY A 350 12.05 -2.82 -7.30
C GLY A 350 10.96 -3.39 -6.38
N PHE A 351 9.87 -2.64 -6.16
CA PHE A 351 8.74 -3.15 -5.39
C PHE A 351 8.05 -4.35 -6.05
N LEU A 352 7.90 -4.35 -7.37
CA LEU A 352 7.30 -5.47 -8.10
C LEU A 352 8.18 -6.73 -8.01
N LEU A 353 9.51 -6.57 -8.07
CA LEU A 353 10.47 -7.66 -7.94
C LEU A 353 10.50 -8.24 -6.52
N ARG A 354 10.49 -7.38 -5.49
CA ARG A 354 10.39 -7.82 -4.09
C ARG A 354 9.12 -8.64 -3.86
N ASP A 355 7.98 -8.17 -4.36
CA ASP A 355 6.71 -8.89 -4.22
C ASP A 355 6.71 -10.24 -4.97
N ALA A 356 7.53 -10.36 -6.01
CA ALA A 356 7.80 -11.63 -6.70
C ALA A 356 8.84 -12.52 -5.97
N GLY A 357 9.41 -12.05 -4.85
CA GLY A 357 10.43 -12.75 -4.07
C GLY A 357 11.87 -12.53 -4.53
N ASP A 358 12.11 -11.65 -5.50
CA ASP A 358 13.45 -11.33 -6.02
C ASP A 358 14.00 -10.04 -5.38
N GLU A 359 14.41 -10.17 -4.12
CA GLU A 359 14.92 -9.04 -3.33
C GLU A 359 16.27 -8.51 -3.83
N GLU A 360 17.12 -9.36 -4.40
CA GLU A 360 18.45 -8.96 -4.90
C GLU A 360 18.31 -8.07 -6.14
N SER A 361 17.49 -8.47 -7.11
CA SER A 361 17.21 -7.61 -8.26
C SER A 361 16.47 -6.33 -7.83
N ALA A 362 15.58 -6.42 -6.84
CA ALA A 362 14.90 -5.24 -6.29
C ALA A 362 15.90 -4.24 -5.70
N ALA A 363 16.89 -4.72 -4.92
CA ALA A 363 17.94 -3.89 -4.34
C ALA A 363 18.75 -3.14 -5.40
N VAL A 364 19.08 -3.79 -6.53
CA VAL A 364 19.80 -3.14 -7.64
C VAL A 364 19.00 -1.98 -8.22
N TRP A 365 17.70 -2.17 -8.45
CA TRP A 365 16.85 -1.10 -9.00
C TRP A 365 16.57 0.02 -8.01
N TRP A 366 16.37 -0.31 -6.72
CA TRP A 366 16.26 0.71 -5.70
C TRP A 366 17.55 1.49 -5.50
N LEU A 367 18.72 0.84 -5.59
CA LEU A 367 20.01 1.52 -5.50
C LEU A 367 20.15 2.58 -6.60
N ARG A 368 19.83 2.20 -7.83
CA ARG A 368 19.84 3.13 -8.96
C ARG A 368 18.85 4.28 -8.75
N ALA A 369 17.62 3.99 -8.31
CA ALA A 369 16.62 5.03 -8.06
C ALA A 369 17.03 5.97 -6.92
N ALA A 370 17.60 5.44 -5.83
CA ALA A 370 18.04 6.21 -4.67
C ALA A 370 19.24 7.12 -5.01
N GLN A 371 20.16 6.66 -5.87
CA GLN A 371 21.28 7.49 -6.37
C GLN A 371 20.79 8.70 -7.18
N GLU A 372 19.65 8.57 -7.86
CA GLU A 372 18.96 9.66 -8.57
C GLU A 372 18.04 10.51 -7.66
N GLY A 373 18.09 10.28 -6.35
CA GLY A 373 17.32 11.05 -5.36
C GLY A 373 15.90 10.54 -5.09
N ASP A 374 15.55 9.31 -5.47
CA ASP A 374 14.26 8.72 -5.10
C ASP A 374 14.25 8.29 -3.61
N GLY A 375 13.54 9.07 -2.79
CA GLY A 375 13.47 8.83 -1.34
C GLY A 375 12.77 7.52 -0.96
N ASN A 376 11.75 7.09 -1.72
CA ASN A 376 11.05 5.83 -1.46
C ASN A 376 11.98 4.62 -1.68
N ALA A 377 12.81 4.67 -2.72
CA ALA A 377 13.81 3.65 -2.99
C ALA A 377 14.89 3.61 -1.92
N ALA A 378 15.38 4.77 -1.48
CA ALA A 378 16.33 4.86 -0.35
C ALA A 378 15.71 4.27 0.93
N ASN A 379 14.44 4.54 1.21
CA ASN A 379 13.74 3.99 2.35
C ASN A 379 13.55 2.45 2.24
N ALA A 380 13.24 1.94 1.05
CA ALA A 380 13.13 0.50 0.79
C ALA A 380 14.48 -0.21 1.00
N LEU A 381 15.59 0.36 0.54
CA LEU A 381 16.93 -0.15 0.83
C LEU A 381 17.22 -0.15 2.33
N GLY A 382 16.87 0.94 3.03
CA GLY A 382 16.99 1.01 4.48
C GLY A 382 16.28 -0.13 5.19
N ALA A 383 15.04 -0.43 4.77
CA ALA A 383 14.25 -1.54 5.31
C ALA A 383 14.88 -2.91 5.00
N LEU A 384 15.37 -3.12 3.78
CA LEU A 384 16.06 -4.35 3.38
C LEU A 384 17.31 -4.59 4.24
N HIS A 385 18.16 -3.56 4.39
CA HIS A 385 19.35 -3.65 5.23
C HIS A 385 19.00 -3.84 6.72
N ALA A 386 17.94 -3.21 7.22
CA ALA A 386 17.48 -3.41 8.60
C ALA A 386 17.04 -4.86 8.84
N ALA A 387 16.30 -5.46 7.89
CA ALA A 387 15.88 -6.86 7.94
C ALA A 387 17.07 -7.83 7.93
N ARG A 388 18.15 -7.49 7.21
CA ARG A 388 19.43 -8.23 7.21
C ARG A 388 20.27 -8.05 8.49
N GLY A 389 19.83 -7.19 9.41
CA GLY A 389 20.59 -6.84 10.61
C GLY A 389 21.72 -5.84 10.37
N GLU A 390 21.81 -5.25 9.18
CA GLU A 390 22.84 -4.29 8.78
C GLU A 390 22.48 -2.86 9.22
N GLN A 391 22.40 -2.68 10.54
CA GLN A 391 21.84 -1.48 11.17
C GLN A 391 22.48 -0.16 10.73
N GLN A 392 23.81 -0.13 10.54
CA GLN A 392 24.51 1.08 10.13
C GLN A 392 24.19 1.48 8.67
N THR A 393 24.09 0.49 7.79
CA THR A 393 23.73 0.69 6.38
C THR A 393 22.28 1.14 6.27
N ALA A 394 21.39 0.52 7.05
CA ALA A 394 20.00 0.93 7.16
C ALA A 394 19.87 2.40 7.61
N GLU A 395 20.61 2.80 8.66
CA GLU A 395 20.60 4.17 9.17
C GLU A 395 21.07 5.19 8.12
N ARG A 396 22.07 4.86 7.30
CA ARG A 396 22.53 5.71 6.19
C ARG A 396 21.45 5.88 5.13
N TRP A 397 20.81 4.79 4.73
CA TRP A 397 19.76 4.83 3.72
C TRP A 397 18.50 5.55 4.18
N TYR A 398 18.08 5.38 5.43
CA TYR A 398 16.96 6.14 5.96
C TYR A 398 17.26 7.64 6.08
N ARG A 399 18.52 8.03 6.36
CA ARG A 399 18.94 9.44 6.27
C ARG A 399 18.86 9.95 4.83
N ALA A 400 19.37 9.19 3.86
CA ALA A 400 19.28 9.55 2.45
C ALA A 400 17.82 9.70 1.99
N ALA A 401 16.92 8.82 2.44
CA ALA A 401 15.48 8.93 2.18
C ALA A 401 14.90 10.24 2.72
N MET A 402 15.24 10.59 3.95
CA MET A 402 14.81 11.85 4.57
C MET A 402 15.36 13.08 3.85
N ASP A 403 16.64 13.05 3.43
CA ASP A 403 17.27 14.15 2.69
C ASP A 403 16.66 14.31 1.29
N ALA A 404 16.18 13.21 0.69
CA ALA A 404 15.38 13.18 -0.53
C ALA A 404 13.88 13.56 -0.32
N GLY A 405 13.48 13.89 0.91
CA GLY A 405 12.12 14.33 1.24
C GLY A 405 11.12 13.23 1.60
N ASP A 406 11.55 11.97 1.71
CA ASP A 406 10.68 10.89 2.21
C ASP A 406 10.58 10.94 3.74
N VAL A 407 9.38 11.29 4.22
CA VAL A 407 9.07 11.38 5.65
C VAL A 407 9.19 10.02 6.36
N ASN A 408 8.99 8.91 5.64
CA ASN A 408 9.13 7.56 6.20
C ASN A 408 10.56 7.28 6.67
N GLY A 409 11.57 7.90 6.06
CA GLY A 409 12.97 7.75 6.49
C GLY A 409 13.17 8.15 7.95
N ALA A 410 12.59 9.27 8.38
CA ALA A 410 12.65 9.71 9.77
C ALA A 410 11.87 8.78 10.72
N TYR A 411 10.70 8.29 10.31
CA TYR A 411 9.94 7.33 11.12
C TYR A 411 10.71 6.02 11.33
N ASN A 412 11.29 5.48 10.24
CA ASN A 412 12.06 4.23 10.28
C ASN A 412 13.38 4.38 11.05
N LEU A 413 14.03 5.54 11.02
CA LEU A 413 15.14 5.85 11.94
C LEU A 413 14.68 5.81 13.40
N GLY A 414 13.48 6.32 13.70
CA GLY A 414 12.88 6.25 15.02
C GLY A 414 12.68 4.81 15.49
N LEU A 415 12.11 3.95 14.64
CA LEU A 415 11.94 2.52 14.91
C LEU A 415 13.28 1.82 15.13
N LEU A 416 14.27 2.09 14.28
CA LEU A 416 15.62 1.54 14.37
C LEU A 416 16.29 1.91 15.69
N CYS A 417 16.17 3.18 16.10
CA CYS A 417 16.71 3.66 17.37
C CYS A 417 15.98 3.03 18.56
N ALA A 418 14.64 2.96 18.51
CA ALA A 418 13.84 2.34 19.57
C ALA A 418 14.16 0.85 19.73
N ALA A 419 14.36 0.13 18.62
CA ALA A 419 14.77 -1.27 18.61
C ALA A 419 16.18 -1.50 19.18
N GLN A 420 16.99 -0.45 19.31
CA GLN A 420 18.32 -0.48 19.93
C GLN A 420 18.34 0.19 21.30
N ASP A 421 17.16 0.41 21.91
CA ASP A 421 17.00 1.06 23.21
C ASP A 421 17.57 2.50 23.26
N ARG A 422 17.75 3.14 22.10
CA ARG A 422 18.20 4.53 21.94
C ARG A 422 17.01 5.50 22.02
N THR A 423 16.26 5.46 23.13
CA THR A 423 15.00 6.20 23.29
C THR A 423 15.07 7.70 23.03
N PRO A 424 16.12 8.47 23.41
CA PRO A 424 16.18 9.90 23.11
C PRO A 424 16.33 10.19 21.62
N GLN A 425 17.08 9.35 20.90
CA GLN A 425 17.23 9.47 19.45
C GLN A 425 15.94 9.05 18.74
N ALA A 426 15.28 8.00 19.21
CA ALA A 426 13.98 7.58 18.69
C ALA A 426 12.96 8.71 18.82
N GLU A 427 12.86 9.35 19.99
CA GLU A 427 11.98 10.50 20.21
C GLU A 427 12.29 11.65 19.24
N GLN A 428 13.57 11.99 19.06
CA GLN A 428 13.99 13.05 18.14
C GLN A 428 13.50 12.77 16.70
N TRP A 429 13.68 11.53 16.23
CA TRP A 429 13.26 11.13 14.89
C TRP A 429 11.74 11.07 14.74
N TYR A 430 11.02 10.53 15.73
CA TYR A 430 9.56 10.54 15.72
C TYR A 430 8.99 11.95 15.74
N ARG A 431 9.56 12.88 16.53
CA ARG A 431 9.17 14.31 16.49
C ARG A 431 9.32 14.87 15.09
N ARG A 432 10.46 14.65 14.44
CA ARG A 432 10.70 15.16 13.07
C ARG A 432 9.66 14.63 12.08
N ALA A 433 9.40 13.32 12.07
CA ALA A 433 8.40 12.72 11.20
C ALA A 433 6.96 13.18 11.52
N ALA A 434 6.61 13.31 12.81
CA ALA A 434 5.30 13.77 13.25
C ALA A 434 5.03 15.26 12.92
N TYR A 435 6.05 16.11 12.97
CA TYR A 435 5.95 17.49 12.50
C TYR A 435 5.74 17.56 10.99
N ALA A 436 6.36 16.66 10.23
CA ALA A 436 6.15 16.51 8.79
C ALA A 436 4.81 15.82 8.41
N GLY A 437 3.97 15.48 9.39
CA GLY A 437 2.61 14.96 9.16
C GLY A 437 2.49 13.43 9.16
N HIS A 438 3.55 12.70 9.52
CA HIS A 438 3.50 11.24 9.56
C HIS A 438 2.66 10.74 10.76
N ARG A 439 1.50 10.13 10.47
CA ARG A 439 0.53 9.71 11.48
C ARG A 439 1.08 8.67 12.47
N GLU A 440 1.77 7.63 11.99
CA GLU A 440 2.28 6.60 12.91
C GLU A 440 3.50 7.04 13.72
N ALA A 441 4.31 7.96 13.21
CA ALA A 441 5.35 8.60 14.02
C ALA A 441 4.75 9.47 15.13
N ALA A 442 3.64 10.17 14.86
CA ALA A 442 2.92 10.92 15.89
C ALA A 442 2.33 9.99 16.96
N ASN A 443 1.75 8.85 16.57
CA ASN A 443 1.30 7.82 17.51
C ASN A 443 2.48 7.25 18.33
N ALA A 444 3.58 6.86 17.69
CA ALA A 444 4.76 6.29 18.36
C ALA A 444 5.42 7.29 19.32
N LEU A 445 5.50 8.57 18.95
CA LEU A 445 5.94 9.64 19.84
C LEU A 445 5.04 9.76 21.07
N ALA A 446 3.72 9.76 20.86
CA ALA A 446 2.77 9.86 21.96
C ALA A 446 2.87 8.67 22.92
N VAL A 447 3.05 7.45 22.41
CA VAL A 447 3.30 6.25 23.22
C VAL A 447 4.59 6.40 24.02
N LEU A 448 5.68 6.88 23.42
CA LEU A 448 6.96 7.09 24.10
C LEU A 448 6.83 8.11 25.24
N LEU A 449 6.13 9.23 25.00
CA LEU A 449 5.85 10.23 26.03
C LEU A 449 5.00 9.65 27.16
N LEU A 450 3.99 8.85 26.85
CA LEU A 450 3.14 8.20 27.85
C LEU A 450 3.93 7.21 28.71
N GLN A 451 4.83 6.42 28.10
CA GLN A 451 5.74 5.51 28.82
C GLN A 451 6.71 6.27 29.74
N ALA A 452 7.13 7.48 29.34
CA ALA A 452 7.89 8.39 30.18
C ALA A 452 7.05 9.07 31.29
N GLY A 453 5.74 8.82 31.33
CA GLY A 453 4.79 9.39 32.30
C GLY A 453 4.22 10.76 31.90
N ASP A 454 4.53 11.27 30.71
CA ASP A 454 4.02 12.54 30.19
C ASP A 454 2.72 12.35 29.39
N ALA A 455 1.65 12.04 30.12
CA ALA A 455 0.31 11.91 29.53
C ALA A 455 -0.21 13.23 28.92
N THR A 456 0.24 14.38 29.45
CA THR A 456 -0.15 15.71 28.97
C THR A 456 0.49 16.04 27.62
N GLY A 457 1.77 15.73 27.45
CA GLY A 457 2.49 15.90 26.19
C GLY A 457 2.12 14.86 25.15
N ALA A 458 1.70 13.65 25.55
CA ALA A 458 1.24 12.62 24.63
C ALA A 458 -0.10 12.96 23.93
N GLN A 459 -1.04 13.58 24.65
CA GLN A 459 -2.41 13.80 24.15
C GLN A 459 -2.48 14.59 22.83
N PRO A 460 -1.78 15.73 22.63
CA PRO A 460 -1.82 16.44 21.36
C PRO A 460 -1.33 15.60 20.18
N TRP A 461 -0.33 14.74 20.41
CA TRP A 461 0.23 13.88 19.37
C TRP A 461 -0.71 12.74 19.01
N PHE A 462 -1.34 12.11 20.00
CA PHE A 462 -2.39 11.15 19.73
C PHE A 462 -3.58 11.80 18.99
N SER A 463 -4.02 13.00 19.38
CA SER A 463 -5.10 13.74 18.67
C SER A 463 -4.74 13.97 17.21
N LYS A 464 -3.54 14.52 16.95
CA LYS A 464 -3.05 14.78 15.60
C LYS A 464 -2.97 13.50 14.77
N ALA A 465 -2.47 12.41 15.35
CA ALA A 465 -2.38 11.11 14.68
C ALA A 465 -3.78 10.54 14.35
N ALA A 466 -4.72 10.61 15.29
CA ALA A 466 -6.09 10.14 15.11
C ALA A 466 -6.85 10.97 14.06
N GLU A 467 -6.68 12.29 14.07
CA GLU A 467 -7.21 13.21 13.05
C GLU A 467 -6.65 12.89 11.66
N ALA A 468 -5.37 12.52 11.57
CA ALA A 468 -4.74 12.04 10.34
C ALA A 468 -5.09 10.56 10.00
N GLY A 469 -6.02 9.94 10.71
CA GLY A 469 -6.52 8.59 10.42
C GLY A 469 -5.73 7.44 11.04
N SER A 470 -4.86 7.67 12.04
CA SER A 470 -4.27 6.57 12.82
C SER A 470 -5.33 5.96 13.75
N VAL A 471 -5.67 4.70 13.48
CA VAL A 471 -6.68 3.94 14.22
C VAL A 471 -6.19 3.62 15.64
N ASP A 472 -4.92 3.23 15.77
CA ASP A 472 -4.28 2.97 17.05
C ASP A 472 -4.21 4.23 17.92
N ALA A 473 -3.93 5.40 17.32
CA ALA A 473 -3.94 6.65 18.05
C ALA A 473 -5.34 7.00 18.59
N ALA A 474 -6.40 6.76 17.80
CA ALA A 474 -7.77 6.96 18.27
C ALA A 474 -8.09 6.02 19.44
N PHE A 475 -7.71 4.74 19.36
CA PHE A 475 -7.87 3.80 20.48
C PHE A 475 -7.07 4.24 21.73
N ASN A 476 -5.82 4.67 21.55
CA ASN A 476 -4.96 5.15 22.63
C ASN A 476 -5.48 6.43 23.29
N LEU A 477 -6.11 7.35 22.54
CA LEU A 477 -6.85 8.48 23.12
C LEU A 477 -8.00 7.99 23.99
N GLY A 478 -8.76 7.00 23.52
CA GLY A 478 -9.82 6.38 24.28
C GLY A 478 -9.31 5.88 25.64
N ILE A 479 -8.18 5.18 25.65
CA ILE A 479 -7.53 4.70 26.89
C ILE A 479 -7.12 5.88 27.78
N LEU A 480 -6.51 6.91 27.20
CA LEU A 480 -6.03 8.08 27.94
C LEU A 480 -7.18 8.82 28.64
N HIS A 481 -8.30 9.00 27.94
CA HIS A 481 -9.50 9.63 28.48
C HIS A 481 -10.19 8.74 29.53
N ALA A 482 -10.29 7.43 29.29
CA ALA A 482 -10.84 6.49 30.28
C ALA A 482 -10.01 6.47 31.57
N GLY A 483 -8.69 6.55 31.47
CA GLY A 483 -7.80 6.66 32.65
C GLY A 483 -7.94 7.95 33.46
N ARG A 484 -8.68 8.94 32.93
CA ARG A 484 -9.05 10.19 33.60
C ARG A 484 -10.52 10.24 34.02
N ASP A 485 -11.22 9.10 33.96
CA ASP A 485 -12.66 8.97 34.21
C ASP A 485 -13.53 9.81 33.25
N GLU A 486 -13.04 10.08 32.04
CA GLU A 486 -13.74 10.82 30.98
C GLU A 486 -14.44 9.85 30.01
N ASP A 487 -15.24 8.93 30.56
CA ASP A 487 -15.81 7.77 29.84
C ASP A 487 -16.57 8.14 28.54
N ARG A 488 -17.30 9.25 28.56
CA ARG A 488 -18.02 9.74 27.36
C ARG A 488 -17.07 10.11 26.23
N VAL A 489 -15.97 10.79 26.54
CA VAL A 489 -14.97 11.18 25.54
C VAL A 489 -14.22 9.93 25.08
N ALA A 490 -13.87 9.03 26.00
CA ALA A 490 -13.25 7.76 25.68
C ALA A 490 -14.09 6.95 24.69
N LEU A 491 -15.41 6.86 24.93
CA LEU A 491 -16.33 6.13 24.06
C LEU A 491 -16.35 6.70 22.64
N THR A 492 -16.38 8.02 22.46
CA THR A 492 -16.34 8.62 21.10
C THR A 492 -15.09 8.23 20.31
N TRP A 493 -13.95 8.13 20.99
CA TRP A 493 -12.70 7.71 20.38
C TRP A 493 -12.68 6.20 20.09
N TYR A 494 -13.22 5.38 21.00
CA TYR A 494 -13.38 3.95 20.76
C TYR A 494 -14.35 3.66 19.61
N GLU A 495 -15.45 4.38 19.50
CA GLU A 495 -16.40 4.26 18.37
C GLU A 495 -15.71 4.58 17.04
N ARG A 496 -14.92 5.66 16.99
CA ARG A 496 -14.15 6.02 15.79
C ARG A 496 -13.14 4.94 15.41
N ALA A 497 -12.40 4.39 16.38
CA ALA A 497 -11.44 3.32 16.13
C ALA A 497 -12.14 2.00 15.73
N ALA A 498 -13.26 1.67 16.37
CA ALA A 498 -14.06 0.49 16.07
C ALA A 498 -14.66 0.55 14.66
N ALA A 499 -15.16 1.72 14.25
CA ALA A 499 -15.66 1.95 12.90
C ALA A 499 -14.58 1.75 11.83
N ALA A 500 -13.31 1.99 12.17
CA ALA A 500 -12.15 1.72 11.33
C ALA A 500 -11.59 0.27 11.46
N GLY A 501 -12.28 -0.62 12.18
CA GLY A 501 -11.93 -2.03 12.29
C GLY A 501 -11.07 -2.42 13.50
N HIS A 502 -10.82 -1.50 14.45
CA HIS A 502 -10.03 -1.83 15.64
C HIS A 502 -10.77 -2.78 16.57
N THR A 503 -10.18 -3.96 16.78
CA THR A 503 -10.82 -5.08 17.50
C THR A 503 -11.06 -4.75 18.99
N GLU A 504 -10.04 -4.28 19.71
CA GLU A 504 -10.21 -3.96 21.14
C GLU A 504 -11.11 -2.74 21.38
N ALA A 505 -11.07 -1.71 20.52
CA ALA A 505 -12.00 -0.60 20.57
C ALA A 505 -13.46 -1.07 20.41
N ALA A 506 -13.73 -1.96 19.46
CA ALA A 506 -15.05 -2.55 19.28
C ALA A 506 -15.52 -3.34 20.52
N LEU A 507 -14.60 -4.06 21.19
CA LEU A 507 -14.90 -4.68 22.49
C LEU A 507 -15.27 -3.63 23.55
N GLN A 508 -14.51 -2.54 23.67
CA GLN A 508 -14.80 -1.48 24.64
C GLN A 508 -16.17 -0.83 24.40
N VAL A 509 -16.51 -0.54 23.13
CA VAL A 509 -17.84 -0.01 22.76
C VAL A 509 -18.94 -1.02 23.13
N GLY A 510 -18.76 -2.30 22.76
CA GLY A 510 -19.73 -3.34 23.10
C GLY A 510 -19.94 -3.50 24.61
N MET A 511 -18.87 -3.39 25.39
CA MET A 511 -18.95 -3.42 26.86
C MET A 511 -19.68 -2.22 27.45
N ALA A 512 -19.44 -1.01 26.93
CA ALA A 512 -20.16 0.19 27.35
C ALA A 512 -21.67 0.08 27.05
N LEU A 513 -22.03 -0.38 25.85
CA LEU A 513 -23.43 -0.61 25.45
C LEU A 513 -24.13 -1.65 26.34
N LEU A 514 -23.45 -2.74 26.69
CA LEU A 514 -24.00 -3.72 27.64
C LEU A 514 -24.27 -3.11 29.02
N HIS A 515 -23.41 -2.22 29.49
CA HIS A 515 -23.62 -1.52 30.76
C HIS A 515 -24.85 -0.60 30.70
N HIS A 516 -25.13 0.00 29.54
CA HIS A 516 -26.31 0.82 29.30
C HIS A 516 -27.58 0.03 28.95
N GLY A 517 -27.49 -1.30 28.82
CA GLY A 517 -28.62 -2.18 28.49
C GLY A 517 -28.96 -2.25 27.00
N GLU A 518 -28.08 -1.74 26.13
CA GLU A 518 -28.28 -1.67 24.68
C GLU A 518 -27.76 -2.93 23.98
N GLU A 519 -28.35 -4.08 24.34
CA GLU A 519 -27.79 -5.40 23.97
C GLU A 519 -27.74 -5.65 22.45
N GLN A 520 -28.65 -5.08 21.66
CA GLN A 520 -28.68 -5.29 20.21
C GLN A 520 -27.52 -4.60 19.49
N GLU A 521 -27.18 -3.39 19.91
CA GLU A 521 -26.04 -2.65 19.38
C GLU A 521 -24.73 -3.24 19.89
N ALA A 522 -24.70 -3.61 21.18
CA ALA A 522 -23.57 -4.31 21.77
C ALA A 522 -23.21 -5.60 21.00
N GLU A 523 -24.21 -6.39 20.60
CA GLU A 523 -24.00 -7.60 19.83
C GLU A 523 -23.24 -7.34 18.52
N ARG A 524 -23.56 -6.26 17.80
CA ARG A 524 -22.90 -5.91 16.53
C ARG A 524 -21.40 -5.66 16.75
N HIS A 525 -21.08 -4.83 17.74
CA HIS A 525 -19.69 -4.53 18.08
C HIS A 525 -18.93 -5.75 18.60
N LEU A 526 -19.57 -6.59 19.41
CA LEU A 526 -18.98 -7.83 19.92
C LEU A 526 -18.76 -8.86 18.81
N ARG A 527 -19.65 -8.97 17.82
CA ARG A 527 -19.44 -9.80 16.61
C ARG A 527 -18.22 -9.33 15.83
N CYS A 528 -18.08 -8.02 15.60
CA CYS A 528 -16.90 -7.46 14.95
C CYS A 528 -15.61 -7.79 15.73
N ALA A 529 -15.58 -7.54 17.04
CA ALA A 529 -14.42 -7.82 17.86
C ALA A 529 -14.09 -9.32 17.95
N ALA A 530 -15.09 -10.20 18.06
CA ALA A 530 -14.90 -11.64 18.09
C ALA A 530 -14.42 -12.19 16.73
N GLY A 531 -14.91 -11.60 15.63
CA GLY A 531 -14.41 -11.87 14.28
C GLY A 531 -12.95 -11.45 14.10
N GLY A 532 -12.57 -10.31 14.68
CA GLY A 532 -11.18 -9.82 14.76
C GLY A 532 -10.26 -10.59 15.70
N GLY A 533 -10.77 -11.61 16.40
CA GLY A 533 -9.97 -12.52 17.23
C GLY A 533 -9.97 -12.22 18.74
N SER A 534 -10.83 -11.33 19.23
CA SER A 534 -10.94 -11.08 20.68
C SER A 534 -11.71 -12.21 21.39
N ALA A 535 -11.00 -12.94 22.26
CA ALA A 535 -11.57 -14.04 23.05
C ALA A 535 -12.59 -13.55 24.09
N GLU A 536 -12.34 -12.38 24.68
CA GLU A 536 -13.27 -11.72 25.62
C GLU A 536 -14.56 -11.31 24.89
N ALA A 537 -14.45 -10.74 23.68
CA ALA A 537 -15.61 -10.40 22.87
C ALA A 537 -16.44 -11.63 22.51
N ALA A 538 -15.78 -12.73 22.08
CA ALA A 538 -16.45 -13.99 21.78
C ALA A 538 -17.19 -14.55 23.00
N PHE A 539 -16.58 -14.52 24.18
CA PHE A 539 -17.24 -14.95 25.42
C PHE A 539 -18.44 -14.07 25.80
N ARG A 540 -18.32 -12.75 25.66
CA ARG A 540 -19.42 -11.81 25.96
C ARG A 540 -20.55 -11.94 24.96
N LEU A 541 -20.25 -12.05 23.67
CA LEU A 541 -21.21 -12.32 22.62
C LEU A 541 -21.99 -13.60 22.91
N ALA A 542 -21.29 -14.68 23.27
CA ALA A 542 -21.93 -15.92 23.69
C ALA A 542 -22.91 -15.67 24.85
N GLY A 543 -22.50 -14.93 25.88
CA GLY A 543 -23.38 -14.58 27.01
C GLY A 543 -24.64 -13.79 26.61
N VAL A 544 -24.53 -12.86 25.66
CA VAL A 544 -25.67 -12.08 25.13
C VAL A 544 -26.62 -12.96 24.31
N LEU A 545 -26.08 -13.91 23.54
CA LEU A 545 -26.89 -14.88 22.80
C LEU A 545 -27.56 -15.88 23.74
N ASP A 546 -26.86 -16.32 24.79
CA ASP A 546 -27.34 -17.24 25.82
C ASP A 546 -28.53 -16.68 26.58
N SER A 547 -28.47 -15.41 27.00
CA SER A 547 -29.55 -14.75 27.76
C SER A 547 -30.86 -14.64 26.98
N ARG A 548 -30.79 -14.65 25.64
CA ARG A 548 -31.95 -14.60 24.74
C ARG A 548 -32.49 -15.98 24.38
N GLN A 549 -31.78 -17.07 24.70
CA GLN A 549 -32.30 -18.40 24.45
C GLN A 549 -33.46 -18.70 25.41
N PRO A 550 -34.58 -19.26 24.91
CA PRO A 550 -35.62 -19.77 25.80
C PRO A 550 -35.03 -20.90 26.66
N PRO A 551 -35.52 -21.08 27.91
CA PRO A 551 -35.08 -22.20 28.72
C PRO A 551 -35.33 -23.51 27.94
N PRO A 552 -34.37 -24.45 27.95
CA PRO A 552 -34.52 -25.69 27.21
C PRO A 552 -35.81 -26.39 27.66
N GLY A 553 -36.71 -26.66 26.71
CA GLY A 553 -37.91 -27.44 26.95
C GLY A 553 -37.57 -28.88 27.38
N PRO A 554 -38.51 -29.61 28.02
CA PRO A 554 -38.29 -31.03 28.28
C PRO A 554 -37.99 -31.74 26.95
N PRO A 555 -36.96 -32.61 26.89
CA PRO A 555 -36.63 -33.30 25.65
C PRO A 555 -37.85 -34.10 25.16
N GLY A 556 -38.30 -33.81 23.95
CA GLY A 556 -39.30 -34.62 23.27
C GLY A 556 -38.77 -36.04 23.12
N LEU A 557 -39.57 -37.04 23.50
CA LEU A 557 -39.23 -38.46 23.31
C LEU A 557 -38.95 -38.72 21.82
N GLY A 558 -37.68 -38.94 21.47
CA GLY A 558 -37.26 -39.29 20.11
C GLY A 558 -36.81 -38.12 19.23
N GLU A 559 -36.72 -36.89 19.75
CA GLU A 559 -36.15 -35.78 18.98
C GLU A 559 -34.61 -35.86 18.96
N PRO A 560 -33.97 -35.64 17.79
CA PRO A 560 -32.52 -35.56 17.71
C PRO A 560 -32.01 -34.43 18.61
N MET A 561 -30.86 -34.66 19.25
CA MET A 561 -30.18 -33.61 20.03
C MET A 561 -30.08 -32.33 19.19
N PRO A 562 -30.45 -31.16 19.73
CA PRO A 562 -30.39 -29.93 18.96
C PRO A 562 -28.96 -29.70 18.47
N GLU A 563 -28.85 -29.23 17.23
CA GLU A 563 -27.58 -28.78 16.65
C GLU A 563 -26.91 -27.77 17.60
N LYS A 564 -25.58 -27.79 17.65
CA LYS A 564 -24.77 -26.87 18.45
C LYS A 564 -25.24 -25.43 18.21
N THR A 565 -25.67 -24.73 19.26
CA THR A 565 -26.23 -23.39 19.10
C THR A 565 -25.14 -22.37 18.79
N GLU A 566 -25.52 -21.23 18.21
CA GLU A 566 -24.56 -20.16 17.90
C GLU A 566 -23.79 -19.69 19.15
N CYS A 567 -24.48 -19.56 20.29
CA CYS A 567 -23.88 -19.25 21.58
C CYS A 567 -22.77 -20.22 21.97
N GLU A 568 -23.02 -21.53 21.84
CA GLU A 568 -22.05 -22.57 22.17
C GLU A 568 -20.83 -22.52 21.23
N ALA A 569 -21.03 -22.20 19.96
CA ALA A 569 -19.93 -21.99 19.02
C ALA A 569 -19.02 -20.83 19.44
N TRP A 570 -19.59 -19.73 19.92
CA TRP A 570 -18.80 -18.60 20.43
C TRP A 570 -18.11 -18.90 21.77
N TYR A 571 -18.75 -19.62 22.69
CA TYR A 571 -18.08 -20.11 23.90
C TYR A 571 -16.91 -21.04 23.57
N GLU A 572 -17.07 -21.97 22.62
CA GLU A 572 -15.98 -22.84 22.19
C GLU A 572 -14.83 -22.07 21.56
N ARG A 573 -15.12 -21.13 20.65
CA ARG A 573 -14.11 -20.29 20.02
C ARG A 573 -13.32 -19.48 21.06
N ALA A 574 -14.00 -18.90 22.05
CA ALA A 574 -13.33 -18.20 23.15
C ALA A 574 -12.48 -19.15 24.01
N ALA A 575 -12.98 -20.36 24.29
CA ALA A 575 -12.28 -21.37 25.09
C ALA A 575 -11.01 -21.88 24.41
N GLU A 576 -11.06 -22.12 23.11
CA GLU A 576 -9.92 -22.50 22.26
C GLU A 576 -8.83 -21.42 22.23
N GLN A 577 -9.21 -20.15 22.34
CA GLN A 577 -8.30 -19.01 22.46
C GLN A 577 -7.75 -18.81 23.89
N GLY A 578 -8.05 -19.72 24.82
CA GLY A 578 -7.55 -19.67 26.19
C GLY A 578 -8.43 -18.89 27.17
N HIS A 579 -9.65 -18.47 26.77
CA HIS A 579 -10.51 -17.69 27.66
C HIS A 579 -11.08 -18.55 28.80
N ARG A 580 -10.54 -18.35 30.01
CA ARG A 580 -10.77 -19.21 31.18
C ARG A 580 -12.25 -19.39 31.56
N ARG A 581 -13.05 -18.33 31.51
CA ARG A 581 -14.49 -18.44 31.84
C ARG A 581 -15.24 -19.19 30.75
N ALA A 582 -14.82 -19.05 29.49
CA ALA A 582 -15.40 -19.79 28.37
C ALA A 582 -15.09 -21.28 28.48
N GLN A 583 -13.84 -21.64 28.79
CA GLN A 583 -13.44 -23.05 29.02
C GLN A 583 -14.31 -23.71 30.11
N VAL A 584 -14.57 -23.02 31.23
CA VAL A 584 -15.48 -23.54 32.24
C VAL A 584 -16.92 -23.67 31.69
N ARG A 585 -17.43 -22.72 30.91
CA ARG A 585 -18.77 -22.81 30.29
C ARG A 585 -18.89 -23.98 29.32
N VAL A 586 -17.93 -24.16 28.42
CA VAL A 586 -17.88 -25.31 27.49
C VAL A 586 -17.78 -26.62 28.25
N GLY A 587 -17.00 -26.68 29.33
CA GLY A 587 -16.95 -27.83 30.22
C GLY A 587 -18.31 -28.16 30.86
N MET A 588 -19.09 -27.14 31.24
CA MET A 588 -20.45 -27.34 31.78
C MET A 588 -21.42 -27.88 30.71
N LEU A 589 -21.35 -27.36 29.49
CA LEU A 589 -22.15 -27.80 28.35
C LEU A 589 -21.81 -29.25 27.94
N ALA A 590 -20.53 -29.61 27.94
CA ALA A 590 -20.11 -30.99 27.70
C ALA A 590 -20.62 -31.93 28.81
N ALA A 591 -20.52 -31.52 30.08
CA ALA A 591 -21.01 -32.32 31.20
C ALA A 591 -22.52 -32.51 31.19
N SER A 592 -23.31 -31.50 30.80
CA SER A 592 -24.78 -31.62 30.70
C SER A 592 -25.22 -32.59 29.60
N ARG A 593 -24.41 -32.75 28.55
CA ARG A 593 -24.60 -33.74 27.47
C ARG A 593 -24.08 -35.14 27.84
N GLY A 594 -23.47 -35.30 29.01
CA GLY A 594 -22.86 -36.56 29.43
C GLY A 594 -21.47 -36.82 28.85
N ASP A 595 -20.87 -35.87 28.13
CA ASP A 595 -19.49 -35.98 27.65
C ASP A 595 -18.49 -35.56 28.76
N LEU A 596 -18.31 -36.46 29.72
CA LEU A 596 -17.44 -36.25 30.87
C LEU A 596 -15.97 -36.10 30.48
N LYS A 597 -15.53 -36.74 29.38
CA LYS A 597 -14.14 -36.66 28.91
C LYS A 597 -13.81 -35.25 28.43
N SER A 598 -14.66 -34.68 27.58
CA SER A 598 -14.48 -33.31 27.11
C SER A 598 -14.64 -32.31 28.24
N ALA A 599 -15.59 -32.53 29.15
CA ALA A 599 -15.76 -31.68 30.34
C ALA A 599 -14.50 -31.66 31.21
N ALA A 600 -13.92 -32.83 31.51
CA ALA A 600 -12.70 -32.94 32.30
C ALA A 600 -11.51 -32.24 31.62
N ARG A 601 -11.36 -32.39 30.29
CA ARG A 601 -10.34 -31.68 29.51
C ARG A 601 -10.47 -30.17 29.67
N TRP A 602 -11.65 -29.60 29.42
CA TRP A 602 -11.86 -28.16 29.51
C TRP A 602 -11.72 -27.60 30.92
N TYR A 603 -12.20 -28.32 31.94
CA TYR A 603 -12.00 -27.90 33.33
C TYR A 603 -10.53 -27.95 33.75
N ARG A 604 -9.76 -28.93 33.25
CA ARG A 604 -8.31 -29.01 33.49
C ARG A 604 -7.57 -27.84 32.87
N GLU A 605 -7.82 -27.54 31.60
CA GLU A 605 -7.24 -26.37 30.91
C GLU A 605 -7.55 -25.05 31.67
N ALA A 606 -8.81 -24.88 32.08
CA ALA A 606 -9.22 -23.73 32.87
C ALA A 606 -8.50 -23.68 34.23
N ALA A 607 -8.38 -24.82 34.93
CA ALA A 607 -7.73 -24.91 36.22
C ALA A 607 -6.23 -24.62 36.14
N GLU A 608 -5.56 -25.14 35.11
CA GLU A 608 -4.13 -24.96 34.86
C GLU A 608 -3.80 -23.50 34.56
N SER A 609 -4.66 -22.81 33.79
CA SER A 609 -4.63 -21.35 33.58
C SER A 609 -5.10 -20.52 34.78
N GLY A 610 -5.33 -21.13 35.95
CA GLY A 610 -5.64 -20.43 37.21
C GLY A 610 -7.12 -20.11 37.43
N SER A 611 -8.04 -20.76 36.73
CA SER A 611 -9.48 -20.65 37.00
C SER A 611 -9.87 -21.48 38.22
N ARG A 612 -10.16 -20.80 39.35
CA ARG A 612 -10.70 -21.44 40.56
C ARG A 612 -12.01 -22.21 40.32
N ASN A 613 -12.85 -21.74 39.39
CA ASN A 613 -14.10 -22.42 39.01
C ASN A 613 -13.80 -23.68 38.18
N GLY A 614 -12.79 -23.63 37.30
CA GLY A 614 -12.31 -24.79 36.55
C GLY A 614 -11.77 -25.86 37.49
N ALA A 615 -10.89 -25.49 38.42
CA ALA A 615 -10.35 -26.39 39.43
C ALA A 615 -11.44 -27.02 40.31
N PHE A 616 -12.43 -26.23 40.74
CA PHE A 616 -13.55 -26.75 41.51
C PHE A 616 -14.39 -27.78 40.71
N ASN A 617 -14.76 -27.46 39.47
CA ASN A 617 -15.57 -28.33 38.63
C ASN A 617 -14.83 -29.61 38.20
N LEU A 618 -13.53 -29.52 37.95
CA LEU A 618 -12.70 -30.71 37.70
C LEU A 618 -12.70 -31.62 38.94
N GLY A 619 -12.53 -31.06 40.14
CA GLY A 619 -12.57 -31.84 41.37
C GLY A 619 -13.93 -32.53 41.59
N LEU A 620 -15.05 -31.87 41.23
CA LEU A 620 -16.37 -32.51 41.28
C LEU A 620 -16.48 -33.72 40.33
N LEU A 621 -15.92 -33.61 39.13
CA LEU A 621 -15.95 -34.67 38.12
C LEU A 621 -15.06 -35.85 38.54
N LEU A 622 -13.82 -35.58 38.97
CA LEU A 622 -12.89 -36.61 39.45
C LEU A 622 -13.42 -37.35 40.68
N ALA A 623 -14.06 -36.64 41.62
CA ALA A 623 -14.66 -37.27 42.79
C ALA A 623 -15.81 -38.21 42.40
N ARG A 624 -16.60 -37.88 41.37
CA ARG A 624 -17.65 -38.75 40.84
C ARG A 624 -17.09 -40.01 40.17
N GLU A 625 -15.90 -39.91 39.57
CA GLU A 625 -15.18 -41.05 38.96
C GLU A 625 -14.40 -41.90 39.98
N GLY A 626 -14.40 -41.53 41.26
CA GLY A 626 -13.72 -42.26 42.33
C GLY A 626 -12.27 -41.79 42.60
N SER A 627 -11.78 -40.80 41.88
CA SER A 627 -10.43 -40.23 42.02
C SER A 627 -10.37 -39.17 43.14
N GLU A 628 -10.73 -39.56 44.36
CA GLU A 628 -10.91 -38.65 45.50
C GLU A 628 -9.61 -37.90 45.89
N ARG A 629 -8.44 -38.53 45.73
CA ARG A 629 -7.13 -37.89 46.01
C ARG A 629 -6.84 -36.74 45.03
N GLU A 630 -7.08 -36.97 43.75
CA GLU A 630 -6.87 -35.94 42.72
C GLU A 630 -7.91 -34.82 42.85
N ALA A 631 -9.16 -35.17 43.16
CA ALA A 631 -10.20 -34.19 43.46
C ALA A 631 -9.83 -33.26 44.63
N ALA A 632 -9.24 -33.80 45.70
CA ALA A 632 -8.77 -33.02 46.85
C ALA A 632 -7.65 -32.03 46.48
N LEU A 633 -6.74 -32.39 45.57
CA LEU A 633 -5.70 -31.49 45.08
C LEU A 633 -6.31 -30.28 44.35
N TRP A 634 -7.22 -30.53 43.42
CA TRP A 634 -7.88 -29.47 42.66
C TRP A 634 -8.80 -28.59 43.52
N TRP A 635 -9.52 -29.18 44.48
CA TRP A 635 -10.28 -28.39 45.44
C TRP A 635 -9.38 -27.56 46.36
N SER A 636 -8.21 -28.07 46.76
CA SER A 636 -7.25 -27.31 47.58
C SER A 636 -6.75 -26.10 46.82
N ARG A 637 -6.38 -26.27 45.54
CA ARG A 637 -6.00 -25.15 44.67
C ARG A 637 -7.13 -24.12 44.55
N ALA A 638 -8.35 -24.56 44.24
CA ALA A 638 -9.51 -23.68 44.16
C ALA A 638 -9.81 -22.93 45.47
N ALA A 639 -9.73 -23.61 46.62
CA ALA A 639 -9.99 -23.03 47.93
C ALA A 639 -8.92 -22.00 48.33
N ASN A 640 -7.64 -22.27 48.02
CA ASN A 640 -6.54 -21.33 48.22
C ASN A 640 -6.74 -20.06 47.37
N ASP A 641 -7.26 -20.22 46.14
CA ASP A 641 -7.65 -19.12 45.23
C ASP A 641 -9.02 -18.48 45.59
N GLY A 642 -9.53 -18.73 46.80
CA GLY A 642 -10.71 -18.05 47.32
C GLY A 642 -12.06 -18.73 46.98
N HIS A 643 -12.10 -19.99 46.57
CA HIS A 643 -13.35 -20.67 46.21
C HIS A 643 -14.01 -21.38 47.42
N GLY A 644 -14.95 -20.71 48.11
CA GLY A 644 -15.55 -21.23 49.35
C GLY A 644 -16.32 -22.55 49.23
N ARG A 645 -16.94 -22.85 48.07
CA ARG A 645 -17.57 -24.17 47.84
C ARG A 645 -16.53 -25.30 47.76
N ALA A 646 -15.31 -25.02 47.33
CA ALA A 646 -14.23 -26.01 47.29
C ALA A 646 -13.72 -26.29 48.71
N ALA A 647 -13.56 -25.23 49.52
CA ALA A 647 -13.24 -25.35 50.94
C ALA A 647 -14.28 -26.21 51.69
N LEU A 648 -15.59 -26.02 51.44
CA LEU A 648 -16.61 -26.88 52.04
C LEU A 648 -16.51 -28.34 51.60
N ARG A 649 -16.13 -28.62 50.34
CA ARG A 649 -15.90 -30.00 49.86
C ARG A 649 -14.72 -30.66 50.58
N LEU A 650 -13.63 -29.93 50.80
CA LEU A 650 -12.48 -30.40 51.58
C LEU A 650 -12.85 -30.65 53.04
N ALA A 651 -13.65 -29.77 53.65
CA ALA A 651 -14.11 -29.95 55.03
C ALA A 651 -14.94 -31.25 55.20
N LEU A 652 -15.86 -31.50 54.28
CA LEU A 652 -16.67 -32.72 54.27
C LEU A 652 -15.81 -33.97 54.02
N LEU A 653 -14.78 -33.85 53.19
CA LEU A 653 -13.84 -34.93 52.91
C LEU A 653 -12.99 -35.28 54.13
N ALA A 654 -12.41 -34.27 54.78
CA ALA A 654 -11.62 -34.42 56.02
C ALA A 654 -12.48 -35.02 57.15
N ALA A 655 -13.71 -34.55 57.31
CA ALA A 655 -14.66 -35.11 58.28
C ALA A 655 -14.93 -36.60 58.03
N ARG A 656 -15.13 -37.02 56.77
CA ARG A 656 -15.31 -38.44 56.40
C ARG A 656 -14.09 -39.29 56.72
N ARG A 657 -12.88 -38.71 56.64
CA ARG A 657 -11.61 -39.39 56.94
C ARG A 657 -11.25 -39.38 58.44
N GLY A 658 -12.03 -38.70 59.28
CA GLY A 658 -11.74 -38.53 60.71
C GLY A 658 -10.68 -37.44 60.99
N GLU A 659 -10.33 -36.63 60.01
CA GLU A 659 -9.36 -35.54 60.12
C GLU A 659 -10.05 -34.27 60.66
N LEU A 660 -10.58 -34.34 61.88
CA LEU A 660 -11.52 -33.33 62.42
C LEU A 660 -10.92 -31.92 62.50
N THR A 661 -9.62 -31.80 62.84
CA THR A 661 -8.92 -30.50 62.94
C THR A 661 -8.73 -29.85 61.57
N GLU A 662 -8.42 -30.64 60.54
CA GLU A 662 -8.35 -30.17 59.16
C GLU A 662 -9.75 -29.81 58.64
N GLY A 663 -10.76 -30.61 58.99
CA GLY A 663 -12.17 -30.33 58.71
C GLY A 663 -12.62 -28.96 59.24
N GLN A 664 -12.29 -28.63 60.50
CA GLN A 664 -12.58 -27.32 61.09
C GLN A 664 -11.89 -26.15 60.37
N ARG A 665 -10.62 -26.33 59.97
CA ARG A 665 -9.86 -25.31 59.23
C ARG A 665 -10.53 -25.00 57.89
N TRP A 666 -10.89 -26.05 57.14
CA TRP A 666 -11.58 -25.88 55.88
C TRP A 666 -13.00 -25.32 56.05
N CYS A 667 -13.72 -25.68 57.11
CA CYS A 667 -14.99 -25.03 57.43
C CYS A 667 -14.82 -23.53 57.68
N ALA A 668 -13.83 -23.11 58.48
CA ALA A 668 -13.57 -21.69 58.72
C ALA A 668 -13.29 -20.94 57.41
N ARG A 669 -12.49 -21.53 56.53
CA ARG A 669 -12.19 -20.97 55.21
C ARG A 669 -13.41 -20.91 54.29
N ALA A 670 -14.30 -21.90 54.37
CA ALA A 670 -15.57 -21.91 53.64
C ALA A 670 -16.59 -20.88 54.15
N VAL A 671 -16.58 -20.56 55.45
CA VAL A 671 -17.37 -19.46 56.04
C VAL A 671 -16.90 -18.11 55.51
N GLU A 672 -15.59 -17.91 55.44
CA GLU A 672 -14.98 -16.66 54.99
C GLU A 672 -15.20 -16.41 53.49
N LEU A 673 -15.03 -17.45 52.66
CA LEU A 673 -14.98 -17.33 51.20
C LEU A 673 -16.29 -17.71 50.48
N GLY A 674 -17.20 -18.37 51.18
CA GLY A 674 -18.40 -18.97 50.59
C GLY A 674 -19.55 -17.97 50.45
N PRO A 675 -20.48 -18.19 49.48
CA PRO A 675 -21.77 -17.51 49.50
C PRO A 675 -22.55 -17.87 50.78
N ALA A 676 -23.54 -17.05 51.16
CA ALA A 676 -24.25 -17.17 52.44
C ALA A 676 -24.69 -18.59 52.81
N GLU A 677 -25.30 -19.32 51.87
CA GLU A 677 -25.74 -20.72 52.07
C GLU A 677 -24.58 -21.68 52.40
N VAL A 678 -23.44 -21.48 51.76
CA VAL A 678 -22.22 -22.30 51.95
C VAL A 678 -21.58 -21.96 53.29
N ALA A 679 -21.53 -20.66 53.62
CA ALA A 679 -21.01 -20.20 54.89
C ALA A 679 -21.85 -20.73 56.07
N GLU A 680 -23.17 -20.67 55.97
CA GLU A 680 -24.08 -21.19 56.99
C GLU A 680 -23.93 -22.71 57.17
N ARG A 681 -23.85 -23.46 56.07
CA ARG A 681 -23.63 -24.91 56.10
C ARG A 681 -22.25 -25.26 56.66
N ALA A 682 -21.22 -24.50 56.32
CA ALA A 682 -19.87 -24.68 56.85
C ALA A 682 -19.79 -24.36 58.35
N ALA A 683 -20.51 -23.33 58.82
CA ALA A 683 -20.57 -22.97 60.23
C ALA A 683 -21.22 -24.08 61.07
N ARG A 684 -22.35 -24.64 60.62
CA ARG A 684 -22.98 -25.80 61.28
C ARG A 684 -22.06 -27.01 61.35
N LEU A 685 -21.37 -27.32 60.24
CA LEU A 685 -20.43 -28.44 60.21
C LEU A 685 -19.25 -28.19 61.16
N ARG A 686 -18.73 -26.95 61.22
CA ARG A 686 -17.65 -26.58 62.13
C ARG A 686 -18.01 -26.80 63.59
N GLU A 687 -19.23 -26.43 63.98
CA GLU A 687 -19.75 -26.61 65.34
C GLU A 687 -19.87 -28.09 65.69
N ALA A 688 -20.44 -28.90 64.79
CA ALA A 688 -20.52 -30.36 64.98
C ALA A 688 -19.14 -31.00 65.16
N LEU A 689 -18.16 -30.64 64.30
CA LEU A 689 -16.79 -31.13 64.41
C LEU A 689 -16.09 -30.64 65.69
N HIS A 690 -16.45 -29.45 66.21
CA HIS A 690 -15.94 -28.96 67.49
C HIS A 690 -16.43 -29.78 68.66
N GLN A 691 -17.73 -30.07 68.69
CA GLN A 691 -18.32 -30.91 69.72
C GLN A 691 -17.70 -32.31 69.72
N GLU A 692 -17.48 -32.93 68.55
CA GLU A 692 -16.79 -34.22 68.43
C GLU A 692 -15.30 -34.20 68.83
N LEU A 693 -14.60 -33.08 68.65
CA LEU A 693 -13.20 -32.93 69.09
C LEU A 693 -13.07 -32.74 70.61
N THR A 694 -14.11 -32.22 71.25
CA THR A 694 -14.14 -31.92 72.69
C THR A 694 -14.82 -33.01 73.53
N ALA A 695 -15.49 -33.97 72.89
CA ALA A 695 -16.09 -35.15 73.50
C ALA A 695 -15.05 -36.28 73.62
#